data_AF-A0A8B6G9X9-F1
#
_entry.id   AF-A0A8B6G9X9-F1
#
_cell.length_a   1.000
_cell.length_b   1.000
_cell.length_c   1.000
_cell.angle_alpha   90.00
_cell.angle_beta   90.00
_cell.angle_gamma   90.00
#
_symmetry.space_group_name_H-M   'P 1'
#
loop_
_entity.id
_entity.type
_entity.pdbx_description
1 polymer ?
#
loop_
_entity_poly.entity_id
_entity_poly.type
_entity_poly.pdbx_seq_one_letter_code
_entity_poly.pdbx_strand_id
1 'polypeptide(L)'
;MFSLKEVEDIPEGLLNELRFIKQRSPQWFDARKQLKLTGSTIFGGLGLDSLKLQRRHFDKVVKNIEIAEVISEDTAKRMEHGTVSEIHAIATLTTKVLPLYYPNLAYIEEGAHVINSNGTPLILVSPDGSLGKMNMDGIDIPTPVVACEFKCPSPSDFRTPVHYDMPIRYIPQVLSEMASMNVEELIYLCWTDESSTVFRVHFDTDTWKLITEEAQNVYLKETPKCPTRLSAESKVIKERLHIFRENNCEFICEVASCKGERIGCSYLVDGSPYVYPICNTEERNNLTVDEMDSIFSSINTCINEAYQICRKKATEVIVWILADTDRIFNPDVPYAIPIAYAMKGYSLGTKPMREMHEDVLRMCHEKKINVVASCFDGQWAKLSTRDKNDKPLTIMQLQRDVYSEASKLTRDAIVKKLLSESILPAEQIFSITEKTEEGLKVSSPMLKRITLSLRHKLKQKKRSSVVQNLDSDTVSCLPDEALETLIVEDNHTMFPDRIDVEEETTSENTVGDNDEEDNDMNEVADQTKNDKPVPPETVAAIFHSLTIHTKVSVSRKWSKRTVSDLIKILDDTSLVRKMQHDELNVVIQLTKTQQLKLGIKIKQTCCRDEKAIFIRRVFGSKQDEIFEKKVKELMPLKLIASKVVRTCLSKIPKERLNNTVAAMMIDKRYCEWKEASAFKLDTEIYNIGKTIWFSFPEFDEEKQKMEPKCLDAHHLLVNLRCKVCKDGVWGIRKDAWHAVADSDNNIISKGIVVDLLDKQNNAFAKRTFSNEVEEQMRKLDFVSEANFCYMIRRWYEAEDSAGFSAEDRIQRKLQLKAFLLKDVDFGIFPPPGMYVKGFPKIMYEGFLQRIDTSIQLYDIVKSGSYNQRALSSLVNETFFGELSELEPTKLGCPKAISIPRLMANVTEMQHFRCDPSERAFNINTSRRPVYPQHSLLPVTDKTEICVATYTECNHQIPQIYPRYV
;
A
#
# COMPACT_ATOMS: atom_id res chain seq x y z
N MET A 1 13.98 -17.32 40.82
CA MET A 1 15.27 -17.44 40.12
C MET A 1 15.99 -18.64 40.70
N PHE A 2 16.49 -19.52 39.84
CA PHE A 2 17.32 -20.66 40.23
C PHE A 2 18.75 -20.35 39.83
N SER A 3 19.65 -20.29 40.80
CA SER A 3 21.06 -19.97 40.57
C SER A 3 21.91 -21.23 40.61
N LEU A 4 23.03 -21.25 39.86
CA LEU A 4 23.98 -22.36 39.95
C LEU A 4 24.75 -22.31 41.27
N LYS A 5 24.96 -23.49 41.86
CA LYS A 5 25.85 -23.68 43.01
C LYS A 5 27.31 -23.35 42.62
N GLU A 6 28.13 -23.04 43.63
CA GLU A 6 29.57 -23.00 43.42
C GLU A 6 30.10 -24.41 43.14
N VAL A 7 31.24 -24.51 42.46
CA VAL A 7 31.75 -25.79 41.92
C VAL A 7 31.94 -26.84 43.02
N GLU A 8 32.30 -26.40 44.23
CA GLU A 8 32.50 -27.25 45.40
C GLU A 8 31.21 -27.91 45.91
N ASP A 9 30.05 -27.34 45.58
CA ASP A 9 28.72 -27.80 46.05
C ASP A 9 27.92 -28.53 44.94
N ILE A 10 28.48 -28.68 43.73
CA ILE A 10 27.87 -29.41 42.62
C ILE A 10 28.08 -30.93 42.84
N PRO A 11 27.04 -31.76 42.66
CA PRO A 11 27.19 -33.22 42.73
C PRO A 11 28.28 -33.75 41.79
N GLU A 12 29.14 -34.65 42.28
CA GLU A 12 30.33 -35.14 41.55
C GLU A 12 30.01 -35.70 40.15
N GLY A 13 28.85 -36.35 39.99
CA GLY A 13 28.38 -36.87 38.70
C GLY A 13 28.04 -35.80 37.65
N LEU A 14 27.81 -34.55 38.07
CA LEU A 14 27.44 -33.42 37.20
C LEU A 14 28.61 -32.47 36.89
N LEU A 15 29.76 -32.64 37.55
CA LEU A 15 30.94 -31.77 37.36
C LEU A 15 31.51 -31.84 35.93
N ASN A 16 31.22 -32.91 35.18
CA ASN A 16 31.65 -33.06 33.80
C ASN A 16 30.72 -32.34 32.79
N GLU A 17 29.56 -31.85 33.24
CA GLU A 17 28.62 -31.12 32.39
C GLU A 17 28.83 -29.61 32.49
N LEU A 18 29.41 -29.01 31.44
CA LEU A 18 29.74 -27.59 31.37
C LEU A 18 28.55 -26.65 31.63
N ARG A 19 27.32 -27.11 31.39
CA ARG A 19 26.09 -26.34 31.62
C ARG A 19 25.81 -26.05 33.09
N PHE A 20 26.42 -26.80 34.01
CA PHE A 20 26.32 -26.56 35.45
C PHE A 20 27.52 -25.81 36.02
N ILE A 21 28.54 -25.54 35.21
CA ILE A 21 29.70 -24.76 35.61
C ILE A 21 29.35 -23.27 35.55
N LYS A 22 29.30 -22.64 36.73
CA LYS A 22 28.98 -21.23 36.88
C LYS A 22 29.88 -20.34 36.03
N GLN A 23 29.28 -19.38 35.34
CA GLN A 23 30.03 -18.46 34.48
C GLN A 23 31.01 -17.61 35.30
N ARG A 24 32.14 -17.25 34.68
CA ARG A 24 33.26 -16.52 35.30
C ARG A 24 34.03 -17.30 36.37
N SER A 25 33.71 -18.56 36.63
CA SER A 25 34.57 -19.46 37.41
C SER A 25 35.88 -19.77 36.67
N PRO A 26 36.97 -20.14 37.37
CA PRO A 26 38.21 -20.58 36.72
C PRO A 26 38.00 -21.70 35.68
N GLN A 27 37.17 -22.68 36.01
CA GLN A 27 36.81 -23.82 35.16
C GLN A 27 36.11 -23.36 33.87
N TRP A 28 35.24 -22.35 33.96
CA TRP A 28 34.59 -21.74 32.80
C TRP A 28 35.60 -21.06 31.86
N PHE A 29 36.58 -20.33 32.40
CA PHE A 29 37.63 -19.70 31.60
C PHE A 29 38.51 -20.74 30.90
N ASP A 30 38.84 -21.84 31.58
CA ASP A 30 39.68 -22.89 31.00
C ASP A 30 38.95 -23.65 29.89
N ALA A 31 37.65 -23.93 30.05
CA ALA A 31 36.83 -24.51 28.97
C ALA A 31 36.80 -23.60 27.73
N ARG A 32 36.73 -22.28 27.90
CA ARG A 32 36.71 -21.30 26.81
C ARG A 32 38.02 -21.21 26.04
N LYS A 33 39.16 -21.39 26.70
CA LYS A 33 40.48 -21.38 26.05
C LYS A 33 40.69 -22.56 25.10
N GLN A 34 39.99 -23.67 25.32
CA GLN A 34 40.16 -24.89 24.52
C GLN A 34 39.51 -24.79 23.14
N LEU A 35 38.62 -23.82 22.91
CA LEU A 35 37.84 -23.69 21.68
C LEU A 35 38.21 -22.45 20.87
N LYS A 36 38.25 -22.61 19.54
CA LYS A 36 38.65 -21.54 18.61
C LYS A 36 37.57 -20.47 18.44
N LEU A 37 36.31 -20.81 18.71
CA LEU A 37 35.17 -19.92 18.62
C LEU A 37 34.32 -19.99 19.88
N THR A 38 33.86 -18.82 20.31
CA THR A 38 32.81 -18.67 21.32
C THR A 38 31.62 -17.91 20.75
N GLY A 39 30.43 -18.08 21.34
CA GLY A 39 29.19 -17.41 20.89
C GLY A 39 29.36 -15.90 20.71
N SER A 40 30.03 -15.23 21.65
CA SER A 40 30.27 -13.78 21.58
C SER A 40 31.34 -13.35 20.57
N THR A 41 32.21 -14.26 20.12
CA THR A 41 33.30 -13.97 19.17
C THR A 41 32.97 -14.35 17.73
N ILE A 42 31.90 -15.12 17.50
CA ILE A 42 31.60 -15.71 16.18
C ILE A 42 31.40 -14.65 15.10
N PHE A 43 30.77 -13.51 15.42
CA PHE A 43 30.54 -12.42 14.46
C PHE A 43 31.87 -11.85 13.93
N GLY A 44 32.84 -11.63 14.82
CA GLY A 44 34.18 -11.19 14.46
C GLY A 44 35.02 -12.28 13.79
N GLY A 45 34.95 -13.52 14.29
CA GLY A 45 35.67 -14.67 13.74
C GLY A 45 35.27 -15.03 12.31
N LEU A 46 34.02 -14.77 11.91
CA LEU A 46 33.56 -14.97 10.52
C LEU A 46 33.76 -13.75 9.62
N GLY A 47 34.33 -12.66 10.14
CA GLY A 47 34.60 -11.44 9.38
C GLY A 47 33.38 -10.62 9.03
N LEU A 48 32.25 -10.82 9.74
CA LEU A 48 30.99 -10.12 9.49
C LEU A 48 31.06 -8.63 9.87
N ASP A 49 31.92 -8.30 10.83
CA ASP A 49 32.33 -6.92 11.12
C ASP A 49 33.35 -6.43 10.07
N SER A 50 34.59 -6.94 10.17
CA SER A 50 35.69 -6.61 9.29
C SER A 50 36.67 -7.76 9.12
N LEU A 51 37.33 -7.83 7.96
CA LEU A 51 38.40 -8.79 7.68
C LEU A 51 39.58 -8.62 8.66
N LYS A 52 39.83 -7.39 9.12
CA LYS A 52 40.88 -7.07 10.09
C LYS A 52 40.62 -7.77 11.43
N LEU A 53 39.37 -7.75 11.90
CA LEU A 53 38.98 -8.43 13.14
C LEU A 53 39.05 -9.95 12.99
N GLN A 54 38.61 -10.49 11.86
CA GLN A 54 38.71 -11.93 11.55
C GLN A 54 40.15 -12.43 11.56
N ARG A 55 41.08 -11.72 10.90
CA ARG A 55 42.50 -12.10 10.89
C ARG A 55 43.10 -12.06 12.29
N ARG A 56 42.79 -11.04 13.09
CA ARG A 56 43.23 -10.93 14.49
C ARG A 56 42.73 -12.09 15.33
N HIS A 57 41.44 -12.42 15.23
CA HIS A 57 40.85 -13.57 15.92
C HIS A 57 41.54 -14.86 15.49
N PHE A 58 41.75 -15.06 14.19
CA PHE A 58 42.44 -16.22 13.64
C PHE A 58 43.88 -16.36 14.16
N ASP A 59 44.66 -15.28 14.16
CA ASP A 59 46.04 -15.28 14.65
C ASP A 59 46.11 -15.62 16.16
N LYS A 60 45.14 -15.13 16.95
CA LYS A 60 45.01 -15.44 18.38
C LYS A 60 44.69 -16.92 18.62
N VAL A 61 43.68 -17.48 17.95
CA VAL A 61 43.14 -18.82 18.29
C VAL A 61 43.71 -19.98 17.48
N VAL A 62 44.36 -19.70 16.35
CA VAL A 62 44.96 -20.75 15.48
C VAL A 62 46.49 -20.69 15.52
N LYS A 63 47.09 -19.49 15.54
CA LYS A 63 48.55 -19.33 15.56
C LYS A 63 49.13 -19.10 16.96
N ASN A 64 48.28 -18.98 17.99
CA ASN A 64 48.67 -18.65 19.37
C ASN A 64 49.56 -17.40 19.45
N ILE A 65 49.31 -16.41 18.59
CA ILE A 65 50.03 -15.13 18.65
C ILE A 65 49.32 -14.27 19.70
N GLU A 66 49.93 -14.15 20.87
CA GLU A 66 49.50 -13.19 21.90
C GLU A 66 49.77 -11.78 21.41
N ILE A 67 48.74 -11.14 20.85
CA ILE A 67 48.75 -9.71 20.62
C ILE A 67 48.39 -9.08 21.97
N ALA A 68 49.34 -8.38 22.61
CA ALA A 68 49.09 -7.66 23.85
C ALA A 68 47.94 -6.65 23.63
N GLU A 69 46.73 -7.01 24.08
CA GLU A 69 45.57 -6.13 24.05
C GLU A 69 45.74 -5.10 25.16
N VAL A 70 46.10 -3.87 24.80
CA VAL A 70 45.84 -2.73 25.67
C VAL A 70 44.33 -2.51 25.63
N ILE A 71 43.58 -3.22 26.48
CA ILE A 71 42.16 -2.96 26.71
C ILE A 71 42.11 -1.52 27.23
N SER A 72 41.42 -0.63 26.51
CA SER A 72 41.27 0.75 26.97
C SER A 72 40.52 0.76 28.30
N GLU A 73 40.87 1.69 29.19
CA GLU A 73 40.23 1.84 30.50
C GLU A 73 38.69 1.94 30.38
N ASP A 74 38.21 2.64 29.35
CA ASP A 74 36.78 2.74 29.04
C ASP A 74 36.13 1.39 28.67
N THR A 75 36.85 0.53 27.95
CA THR A 75 36.34 -0.81 27.60
C THR A 75 36.26 -1.69 28.84
N ALA A 76 37.26 -1.61 29.72
CA ALA A 76 37.25 -2.33 30.99
C ALA A 76 36.08 -1.87 31.89
N LYS A 77 35.85 -0.56 32.02
CA LYS A 77 34.71 0.01 32.77
C LYS A 77 33.36 -0.45 32.22
N ARG A 78 33.20 -0.50 30.89
CA ARG A 78 31.97 -1.00 30.25
C ARG A 78 31.73 -2.49 30.52
N MET A 79 32.78 -3.30 30.53
CA MET A 79 32.68 -4.73 30.85
C MET A 79 32.32 -4.96 32.32
N GLU A 80 32.91 -4.17 33.22
CA GLU A 80 32.58 -4.19 34.65
C GLU A 80 31.13 -3.75 34.89
N HIS A 81 30.70 -2.64 34.28
CA HIS A 81 29.31 -2.18 34.36
C HIS A 81 28.32 -3.25 33.88
N GLY A 82 28.61 -3.91 32.75
CA GLY A 82 27.79 -5.00 32.24
C GLY A 82 27.66 -6.16 33.22
N THR A 83 28.77 -6.52 33.88
CA THR A 83 28.85 -7.59 34.88
C THR A 83 28.02 -7.26 36.13
N VAL A 84 28.16 -6.05 36.66
CA VAL A 84 27.45 -5.63 37.88
C VAL A 84 25.95 -5.43 37.62
N SER A 85 25.58 -5.01 36.41
CA SER A 85 24.19 -4.68 36.05
C SER A 85 23.34 -5.87 35.64
N GLU A 86 23.95 -7.02 35.36
CA GLU A 86 23.28 -8.24 34.91
C GLU A 86 22.16 -8.70 35.89
N ILE A 87 22.41 -8.58 37.20
CA ILE A 87 21.39 -8.88 38.23
C ILE A 87 20.15 -7.98 38.12
N HIS A 88 20.31 -6.74 37.67
CA HIS A 88 19.21 -5.80 37.49
C HIS A 88 18.39 -6.14 36.24
N ALA A 89 19.03 -6.61 35.17
CA ALA A 89 18.35 -7.16 34.01
C ALA A 89 17.50 -8.38 34.39
N ILE A 90 18.05 -9.31 35.18
CA ILE A 90 17.32 -10.48 35.70
C ILE A 90 16.15 -10.06 36.60
N ALA A 91 16.34 -9.09 37.48
CA ALA A 91 15.27 -8.56 38.33
C ALA A 91 14.13 -7.96 37.49
N THR A 92 14.46 -7.22 36.44
CA THR A 92 13.47 -6.64 35.51
C THR A 92 12.71 -7.73 34.76
N LEU A 93 13.42 -8.72 34.22
CA LEU A 93 12.80 -9.88 33.57
C LEU A 93 11.83 -10.59 34.51
N THR A 94 12.29 -10.97 35.71
CA THR A 94 11.52 -11.79 36.64
C THR A 94 10.32 -11.09 37.28
N THR A 95 10.36 -9.76 37.43
CA THR A 95 9.30 -9.00 38.11
C THR A 95 8.34 -8.27 37.17
N LYS A 96 8.78 -7.88 35.96
CA LYS A 96 7.97 -7.11 35.01
C LYS A 96 7.59 -7.90 33.77
N VAL A 97 8.46 -8.79 33.29
CA VAL A 97 8.27 -9.47 32.00
C VAL A 97 7.64 -10.86 32.18
N LEU A 98 8.22 -11.72 33.02
CA LEU A 98 7.73 -13.09 33.21
C LEU A 98 6.28 -13.16 33.67
N PRO A 99 5.81 -12.38 34.67
CA PRO A 99 4.42 -12.47 35.13
C PRO A 99 3.39 -12.15 34.05
N LEU A 100 3.77 -11.34 33.05
CA LEU A 100 2.89 -10.91 31.97
C LEU A 100 2.96 -11.85 30.75
N TYR A 101 4.17 -12.22 30.33
CA TYR A 101 4.38 -12.95 29.06
C TYR A 101 4.65 -14.45 29.24
N TYR A 102 5.18 -14.87 30.39
CA TYR A 102 5.56 -16.26 30.68
C TYR A 102 5.24 -16.66 32.14
N PRO A 103 3.97 -16.57 32.57
CA PRO A 103 3.60 -16.67 33.99
C PRO A 103 3.92 -18.03 34.65
N ASN A 104 4.09 -19.07 33.83
CA ASN A 104 4.36 -20.44 34.29
C ASN A 104 5.84 -20.85 34.17
N LEU A 105 6.72 -19.92 33.79
CA LEU A 105 8.15 -20.20 33.63
C LEU A 105 8.96 -19.47 34.70
N ALA A 106 10.09 -20.05 35.06
CA ALA A 106 11.05 -19.43 35.95
C ALA A 106 12.41 -19.27 35.27
N TYR A 107 13.13 -18.22 35.67
CA TYR A 107 14.51 -18.00 35.24
C TYR A 107 15.47 -18.98 35.90
N ILE A 108 16.33 -19.58 35.08
CA ILE A 108 17.37 -20.55 35.42
C ILE A 108 18.71 -20.00 34.94
N GLU A 109 19.70 -19.97 35.82
CA GLU A 109 21.08 -19.64 35.47
C GLU A 109 21.72 -20.80 34.68
N GLU A 110 22.42 -20.48 33.59
CA GLU A 110 23.06 -21.46 32.71
C GLU A 110 24.59 -21.29 32.70
N GLY A 111 25.31 -22.40 32.65
CA GLY A 111 26.76 -22.45 32.47
C GLY A 111 27.16 -22.34 30.99
N ALA A 112 28.14 -23.15 30.58
CA ALA A 112 28.58 -23.20 29.18
C ALA A 112 28.02 -24.42 28.44
N HIS A 113 27.72 -24.24 27.16
CA HIS A 113 27.27 -25.29 26.25
C HIS A 113 28.25 -25.43 25.09
N VAL A 114 28.42 -26.64 24.55
CA VAL A 114 29.32 -26.90 23.41
C VAL A 114 28.50 -27.35 22.20
N ILE A 115 28.64 -26.63 21.10
CA ILE A 115 28.09 -27.01 19.81
C ILE A 115 29.11 -27.85 19.08
N ASN A 116 28.73 -29.09 18.79
CA ASN A 116 29.56 -30.04 18.05
C ASN A 116 29.22 -30.04 16.56
N SER A 117 30.23 -30.25 15.73
CA SER A 117 30.11 -30.49 14.29
C SER A 117 30.77 -31.81 13.96
N ASN A 118 29.99 -32.81 13.52
CA ASN A 118 30.48 -34.16 13.20
C ASN A 118 31.29 -34.80 14.35
N GLY A 119 30.86 -34.58 15.59
CA GLY A 119 31.56 -35.09 16.79
C GLY A 119 32.74 -34.23 17.27
N THR A 120 33.10 -33.17 16.55
CA THR A 120 34.17 -32.24 16.94
C THR A 120 33.58 -30.96 17.56
N PRO A 121 34.01 -30.57 18.76
CA PRO A 121 33.66 -29.28 19.36
C PRO A 121 34.01 -28.09 18.44
N LEU A 122 32.99 -27.29 18.08
CA LEU A 122 33.14 -26.15 17.18
C LEU A 122 33.03 -24.81 17.92
N ILE A 123 31.98 -24.63 18.73
CA ILE A 123 31.65 -23.35 19.38
C ILE A 123 31.32 -23.60 20.85
N LEU A 124 31.92 -22.81 21.74
CA LEU A 124 31.47 -22.71 23.13
C LEU A 124 30.51 -21.54 23.30
N VAL A 125 29.34 -21.81 23.86
CA VAL A 125 28.28 -20.83 24.08
C VAL A 125 28.04 -20.68 25.57
N SER A 126 27.73 -19.47 26.04
CA SER A 126 27.47 -19.19 27.46
C SER A 126 26.28 -18.25 27.53
N PRO A 127 25.04 -18.79 27.45
CA PRO A 127 23.83 -17.97 27.53
C PRO A 127 23.73 -17.32 28.91
N ASP A 128 23.26 -16.07 29.00
CA ASP A 128 23.10 -15.42 30.32
C ASP A 128 22.11 -16.20 31.22
N GLY A 129 21.11 -16.85 30.62
CA GLY A 129 20.27 -17.85 31.30
C GLY A 129 19.22 -18.49 30.40
N SER A 130 18.25 -19.17 31.01
CA SER A 130 17.10 -19.77 30.33
C SER A 130 15.81 -19.64 31.15
N LEU A 131 14.66 -19.84 30.51
CA LEU A 131 13.36 -19.99 31.13
C LEU A 131 12.91 -21.44 31.00
N GLY A 132 12.45 -22.04 32.10
CA GLY A 132 12.01 -23.43 32.12
C GLY A 132 10.82 -23.65 33.03
N LYS A 133 10.13 -24.79 32.82
CA LYS A 133 9.06 -25.26 33.70
C LYS A 133 9.66 -25.97 34.91
N MET A 134 9.01 -25.82 36.06
CA MET A 134 9.41 -26.46 37.31
C MET A 134 8.44 -27.59 37.66
N ASN A 135 8.98 -28.79 37.93
CA ASN A 135 8.28 -29.80 38.73
C ASN A 135 8.68 -29.56 40.19
N MET A 136 7.71 -29.20 41.04
CA MET A 136 7.95 -28.88 42.46
C MET A 136 8.31 -30.11 43.31
N ASP A 137 8.38 -31.31 42.72
CA ASP A 137 8.63 -32.58 43.40
C ASP A 137 10.14 -32.89 43.63
N GLY A 138 11.02 -31.91 43.39
CA GLY A 138 12.28 -31.78 44.13
C GLY A 138 13.53 -32.50 43.59
N ILE A 139 13.51 -33.14 42.43
CA ILE A 139 14.70 -33.84 41.87
C ILE A 139 14.94 -33.52 40.37
N ASP A 140 13.94 -33.02 39.65
CA ASP A 140 14.07 -32.80 38.20
C ASP A 140 14.91 -31.55 37.86
N ILE A 141 15.93 -31.75 37.02
CA ILE A 141 16.71 -30.67 36.41
C ILE A 141 15.79 -29.91 35.45
N PRO A 142 15.62 -28.57 35.62
CA PRO A 142 14.77 -27.78 34.75
C PRO A 142 15.18 -27.92 33.28
N THR A 143 14.20 -28.16 32.40
CA THR A 143 14.43 -28.20 30.96
C THR A 143 14.24 -26.79 30.38
N PRO A 144 15.27 -26.20 29.74
CA PRO A 144 15.15 -24.93 29.05
C PRO A 144 14.07 -24.97 27.97
N VAL A 145 13.22 -23.95 27.93
CA VAL A 145 12.17 -23.76 26.92
C VAL A 145 12.45 -22.49 26.10
N VAL A 146 12.98 -21.45 26.74
CA VAL A 146 13.32 -20.17 26.11
C VAL A 146 14.71 -19.75 26.59
N ALA A 147 15.59 -19.33 25.70
CA ALA A 147 16.90 -18.79 26.06
C ALA A 147 16.80 -17.33 26.53
N CYS A 148 17.80 -16.83 27.26
CA CYS A 148 17.88 -15.43 27.67
C CYS A 148 19.27 -14.84 27.38
N GLU A 149 19.28 -13.64 26.78
CA GLU A 149 20.48 -12.86 26.51
C GLU A 149 20.28 -11.42 26.99
N PHE A 150 21.20 -10.91 27.81
CA PHE A 150 21.12 -9.61 28.44
C PHE A 150 22.22 -8.66 27.94
N LYS A 151 21.85 -7.40 27.73
CA LYS A 151 22.81 -6.34 27.41
C LYS A 151 22.57 -5.11 28.26
N CYS A 152 23.59 -4.73 29.04
CA CYS A 152 23.56 -3.55 29.89
C CYS A 152 24.53 -2.49 29.35
N PRO A 153 24.13 -1.67 28.36
CA PRO A 153 24.98 -0.61 27.83
C PRO A 153 25.24 0.46 28.89
N SER A 154 26.51 0.83 29.08
CA SER A 154 26.88 1.96 29.93
C SER A 154 26.24 3.25 29.43
N PRO A 155 25.68 4.09 30.32
CA PRO A 155 25.20 5.42 29.97
C PRO A 155 26.28 6.23 29.25
N SER A 156 25.88 6.96 28.20
CA SER A 156 26.71 8.00 27.57
C SER A 156 26.12 9.36 27.90
N ASP A 157 26.93 10.41 27.96
CA ASP A 157 26.59 11.74 28.51
C ASP A 157 25.32 12.42 27.92
N PHE A 158 24.70 11.89 26.86
CA PHE A 158 23.64 12.61 26.14
C PHE A 158 22.41 11.81 25.65
N ARG A 159 22.17 10.54 26.05
CA ARG A 159 20.90 9.81 25.69
C ARG A 159 20.76 8.47 26.43
N THR A 160 19.51 8.06 26.71
CA THR A 160 19.13 6.73 27.20
C THR A 160 19.54 5.66 26.15
N PRO A 161 20.44 4.71 26.49
CA PRO A 161 21.09 3.84 25.51
C PRO A 161 20.39 2.49 25.28
N VAL A 162 19.09 2.37 25.55
CA VAL A 162 18.37 1.12 25.25
C VAL A 162 18.31 0.86 23.73
N HIS A 163 18.32 -0.41 23.35
CA HIS A 163 18.18 -0.81 21.96
C HIS A 163 16.70 -0.87 21.56
N TYR A 164 16.29 -0.08 20.56
CA TYR A 164 14.97 -0.22 19.91
C TYR A 164 14.99 -1.14 18.68
N ASP A 165 16.18 -1.54 18.24
CA ASP A 165 16.40 -2.60 17.26
C ASP A 165 17.52 -3.51 17.79
N MET A 166 17.38 -4.83 17.63
CA MET A 166 18.44 -5.76 18.02
C MET A 166 19.69 -5.54 17.14
N PRO A 167 20.86 -5.21 17.73
CA PRO A 167 22.08 -5.02 16.94
C PRO A 167 22.51 -6.30 16.24
N ILE A 168 22.77 -6.22 14.94
CA ILE A 168 23.08 -7.36 14.06
C ILE A 168 24.25 -8.21 14.57
N ARG A 169 25.23 -7.57 15.24
CA ARG A 169 26.39 -8.24 15.82
C ARG A 169 26.03 -9.33 16.84
N TYR A 170 24.87 -9.24 17.50
CA TYR A 170 24.42 -10.20 18.50
C TYR A 170 23.60 -11.35 17.91
N ILE A 171 23.12 -11.26 16.66
CA ILE A 171 22.28 -12.30 16.06
C ILE A 171 22.98 -13.66 16.03
N PRO A 172 24.24 -13.80 15.55
CA PRO A 172 24.90 -15.10 15.57
C PRO A 172 25.12 -15.67 16.97
N GLN A 173 25.29 -14.81 17.98
CA GLN A 173 25.41 -15.22 19.38
C GLN A 173 24.07 -15.80 19.86
N VAL A 174 22.98 -15.05 19.68
CA VAL A 174 21.61 -15.46 20.04
C VAL A 174 21.19 -16.76 19.33
N LEU A 175 21.50 -16.91 18.04
CA LEU A 175 21.28 -18.14 17.31
C LEU A 175 22.10 -19.31 17.89
N SER A 176 23.34 -19.06 18.31
CA SER A 176 24.18 -20.10 18.91
C SER A 176 23.63 -20.58 20.27
N GLU A 177 23.08 -19.68 21.08
CA GLU A 177 22.46 -20.00 22.38
C GLU A 177 21.22 -20.86 22.20
N MET A 178 20.32 -20.47 21.29
CA MET A 178 19.15 -21.26 20.93
C MET A 178 19.54 -22.64 20.39
N ALA A 179 20.52 -22.71 19.50
CA ALA A 179 21.01 -23.97 18.94
C ALA A 179 21.64 -24.89 20.00
N SER A 180 22.43 -24.33 20.93
CA SER A 180 23.10 -25.14 21.95
C SER A 180 22.15 -25.73 22.98
N MET A 181 21.07 -25.01 23.30
CA MET A 181 20.03 -25.47 24.24
C MET A 181 18.87 -26.20 23.56
N ASN A 182 18.87 -26.30 22.23
CA ASN A 182 17.80 -26.88 21.43
C ASN A 182 16.41 -26.24 21.72
N VAL A 183 16.37 -24.91 21.71
CA VAL A 183 15.15 -24.11 21.91
C VAL A 183 14.83 -23.28 20.66
N GLU A 184 13.55 -23.02 20.40
CA GLU A 184 13.10 -22.26 19.22
C GLU A 184 13.00 -20.75 19.46
N GLU A 185 13.13 -20.32 20.72
CA GLU A 185 12.88 -18.94 21.14
C GLU A 185 13.94 -18.43 22.13
N LEU A 186 14.28 -17.15 22.02
CA LEU A 186 15.16 -16.41 22.94
C LEU A 186 14.56 -15.05 23.32
N ILE A 187 14.68 -14.67 24.59
CA ILE A 187 14.44 -13.29 25.06
C ILE A 187 15.74 -12.50 25.05
N TYR A 188 15.76 -11.43 24.25
CA TYR A 188 16.83 -10.45 24.27
C TYR A 188 16.37 -9.23 25.06
N LEU A 189 17.04 -8.93 26.18
CA LEU A 189 16.68 -7.80 27.05
C LEU A 189 17.85 -6.82 27.14
N CYS A 190 17.58 -5.56 26.83
CA CYS A 190 18.54 -4.47 26.97
C CYS A 190 18.15 -3.60 28.16
N TRP A 191 19.00 -3.55 29.19
CA TRP A 191 18.71 -2.89 30.46
C TRP A 191 19.54 -1.61 30.63
N THR A 192 18.93 -0.53 31.09
CA THR A 192 19.60 0.67 31.63
C THR A 192 18.98 1.06 32.97
N ASP A 193 19.52 2.06 33.65
CA ASP A 193 18.98 2.51 34.94
C ASP A 193 17.52 3.03 34.82
N GLU A 194 17.16 3.63 33.69
CA GLU A 194 15.85 4.23 33.45
C GLU A 194 14.81 3.23 32.93
N SER A 195 15.15 2.48 31.88
CA SER A 195 14.22 1.57 31.22
C SER A 195 14.91 0.33 30.64
N SER A 196 14.10 -0.66 30.30
CA SER A 196 14.54 -1.90 29.66
C SER A 196 13.68 -2.21 28.45
N THR A 197 14.31 -2.52 27.31
CA THR A 197 13.63 -3.01 26.12
C THR A 197 13.73 -4.52 26.01
N VAL A 198 12.65 -5.16 25.55
CA VAL A 198 12.53 -6.62 25.48
C VAL A 198 12.14 -7.04 24.07
N PHE A 199 12.88 -8.00 23.52
CA PHE A 199 12.61 -8.60 22.22
C PHE A 199 12.42 -10.11 22.37
N ARG A 200 11.49 -10.65 21.58
CA ARG A 200 11.35 -12.09 21.31
C ARG A 200 12.09 -12.39 20.02
N VAL A 201 12.96 -13.39 20.04
CA VAL A 201 13.75 -13.81 18.87
C VAL A 201 13.43 -15.27 18.54
N HIS A 202 13.09 -15.55 17.29
CA HIS A 202 12.79 -16.90 16.80
C HIS A 202 13.97 -17.52 16.05
N PHE A 203 14.25 -18.79 16.32
CA PHE A 203 15.33 -19.53 15.69
C PHE A 203 15.14 -19.67 14.17
N ASP A 204 16.21 -19.47 13.41
CA ASP A 204 16.23 -19.71 11.96
C ASP A 204 17.30 -20.77 11.62
N THR A 205 16.81 -21.95 11.27
CA THR A 205 17.64 -23.11 10.94
C THR A 205 18.51 -22.85 9.72
N ASP A 206 18.00 -22.15 8.70
CA ASP A 206 18.73 -21.93 7.46
C ASP A 206 19.89 -20.94 7.67
N THR A 207 19.62 -19.84 8.37
CA THR A 207 20.66 -18.87 8.73
C THR A 207 21.71 -19.49 9.65
N TRP A 208 21.29 -20.28 10.64
CA TRP A 208 22.23 -20.97 11.54
C TRP A 208 23.10 -22.01 10.82
N LYS A 209 22.53 -22.76 9.88
CA LYS A 209 23.28 -23.72 9.06
C LYS A 209 24.39 -23.05 8.26
N LEU A 210 24.11 -21.90 7.64
CA LEU A 210 25.14 -21.15 6.90
C LEU A 210 26.28 -20.68 7.82
N ILE A 211 25.94 -20.17 9.01
CA ILE A 211 26.92 -19.71 10.00
C ILE A 211 27.82 -20.86 10.45
N THR A 212 27.23 -22.03 10.75
CA THR A 212 27.98 -23.19 11.24
C THR A 212 28.86 -23.81 10.15
N GLU A 213 28.36 -23.93 8.91
CA GLU A 213 29.15 -24.40 7.76
C GLU A 213 30.37 -23.50 7.50
N GLU A 214 30.20 -22.18 7.56
CA GLU A 214 31.32 -21.24 7.37
C GLU A 214 32.31 -21.31 8.54
N ALA A 215 31.84 -21.43 9.78
CA ALA A 215 32.70 -21.62 10.94
C ALA A 215 33.56 -22.89 10.83
N GLN A 216 32.99 -24.01 10.37
CA GLN A 216 33.72 -25.25 10.10
C GLN A 216 34.78 -25.03 9.00
N ASN A 217 34.40 -24.39 7.91
CA ASN A 217 35.27 -24.11 6.76
C ASN A 217 36.47 -23.24 7.13
N VAL A 218 36.33 -22.35 8.11
CA VAL A 218 37.42 -21.47 8.54
C VAL A 218 38.30 -22.13 9.62
N TYR A 219 37.70 -22.81 10.61
CA TYR A 219 38.42 -23.18 11.84
C TYR A 219 38.67 -24.69 12.04
N LEU A 220 37.91 -25.58 11.39
CA LEU A 220 38.03 -27.04 11.56
C LEU A 220 38.74 -27.77 10.42
N LYS A 221 39.30 -27.07 9.43
CA LYS A 221 40.19 -27.69 8.43
C LYS A 221 41.45 -28.24 9.11
N GLU A 222 42.00 -29.35 8.59
CA GLU A 222 43.28 -29.92 9.08
C GLU A 222 44.42 -28.89 9.06
N THR A 223 44.43 -28.03 8.04
CA THR A 223 45.35 -26.90 7.90
C THR A 223 44.58 -25.59 7.66
N PRO A 224 44.07 -24.95 8.72
CA PRO A 224 43.35 -23.69 8.60
C PRO A 224 44.26 -22.62 7.99
N LYS A 225 43.78 -21.92 6.95
CA LYS A 225 44.52 -20.80 6.33
C LYS A 225 43.90 -19.49 6.79
N CYS A 226 44.76 -18.55 7.18
CA CYS A 226 44.33 -17.20 7.59
C CYS A 226 43.56 -16.53 6.44
N PRO A 227 42.33 -16.05 6.66
CA PRO A 227 41.53 -15.42 5.61
C PRO A 227 42.19 -14.16 5.04
N THR A 228 42.47 -14.17 3.73
CA THR A 228 43.05 -13.00 3.03
C THR A 228 41.99 -12.07 2.44
N ARG A 229 40.77 -12.56 2.27
CA ARG A 229 39.59 -11.84 1.76
C ARG A 229 38.34 -12.38 2.44
N LEU A 230 37.27 -11.58 2.51
CA LEU A 230 35.97 -12.05 2.98
C LEU A 230 35.42 -13.10 2.00
N SER A 231 34.96 -14.23 2.51
CA SER A 231 34.38 -15.31 1.70
C SER A 231 33.06 -14.87 1.06
N ALA A 232 32.61 -15.60 0.03
CA ALA A 232 31.31 -15.33 -0.58
C ALA A 232 30.19 -15.66 0.42
N GLU A 233 30.40 -16.71 1.19
CA GLU A 233 29.54 -17.23 2.25
C GLU A 233 29.35 -16.20 3.37
N SER A 234 30.43 -15.58 3.88
CA SER A 234 30.31 -14.50 4.89
C SER A 234 29.53 -13.29 4.39
N LYS A 235 29.59 -12.97 3.08
CA LYS A 235 28.77 -11.90 2.49
C LYS A 235 27.28 -12.26 2.48
N VAL A 236 26.97 -13.51 2.11
CA VAL A 236 25.59 -14.03 2.13
C VAL A 236 25.04 -14.07 3.57
N ILE A 237 25.85 -14.51 4.54
CA ILE A 237 25.48 -14.51 5.95
C ILE A 237 25.15 -13.10 6.41
N LYS A 238 26.01 -12.11 6.11
CA LYS A 238 25.78 -10.71 6.52
C LYS A 238 24.43 -10.17 6.02
N GLU A 239 24.10 -10.42 4.75
CA GLU A 239 22.79 -10.04 4.18
C GLU A 239 21.63 -10.77 4.87
N ARG A 240 21.79 -12.07 5.13
CA ARG A 240 20.79 -12.88 5.84
C ARG A 240 20.54 -12.39 7.26
N LEU A 241 21.54 -11.87 7.96
CA LEU A 241 21.36 -11.32 9.30
C LEU A 241 20.49 -10.05 9.30
N HIS A 242 20.57 -9.21 8.25
CA HIS A 242 19.67 -8.05 8.12
C HIS A 242 18.22 -8.51 7.95
N ILE A 243 17.99 -9.50 7.09
CA ILE A 243 16.66 -10.10 6.86
C ILE A 243 16.13 -10.76 8.14
N PHE A 244 16.99 -11.50 8.85
CA PHE A 244 16.62 -12.13 10.12
C PHE A 244 16.17 -11.11 11.15
N ARG A 245 16.89 -9.99 11.31
CA ARG A 245 16.51 -8.93 12.26
C ARG A 245 15.08 -8.41 12.00
N GLU A 246 14.68 -8.29 10.74
CA GLU A 246 13.37 -7.75 10.37
C GLU A 246 12.24 -8.78 10.51
N ASN A 247 12.53 -10.06 10.26
CA ASN A 247 11.49 -11.10 10.21
C ASN A 247 11.39 -11.96 11.48
N ASN A 248 12.47 -12.04 12.27
CA ASN A 248 12.59 -13.00 13.37
C ASN A 248 12.83 -12.34 14.73
N CYS A 249 13.00 -11.01 14.80
CA CYS A 249 13.08 -10.26 16.05
C CYS A 249 11.82 -9.40 16.24
N GLU A 250 11.00 -9.73 17.22
CA GLU A 250 9.80 -9.00 17.60
C GLU A 250 10.09 -8.12 18.82
N PHE A 251 9.88 -6.80 18.71
CA PHE A 251 9.89 -5.91 19.87
C PHE A 251 8.60 -6.14 20.69
N ILE A 252 8.75 -6.57 21.94
CA ILE A 252 7.62 -6.88 22.81
C ILE A 252 7.16 -5.64 23.56
N CYS A 253 8.07 -5.02 24.31
CA CYS A 253 7.75 -3.90 25.19
C CYS A 253 9.00 -3.14 25.64
N GLU A 254 8.77 -1.94 26.17
CA GLU A 254 9.68 -1.21 27.04
C GLU A 254 9.05 -1.09 28.43
N VAL A 255 9.81 -1.41 29.48
CA VAL A 255 9.35 -1.38 30.87
C VAL A 255 10.33 -0.59 31.73
N ALA A 256 9.82 -0.05 32.84
CA ALA A 256 10.67 0.58 33.84
C ALA A 256 11.65 -0.46 34.42
N SER A 257 12.93 -0.08 34.50
CA SER A 257 13.98 -0.94 35.02
C SER A 257 13.84 -1.19 36.51
N CYS A 258 14.17 -2.41 36.93
CA CYS A 258 14.20 -2.80 38.34
C CYS A 258 15.66 -3.00 38.80
N LYS A 259 15.90 -2.74 40.08
CA LYS A 259 17.18 -3.01 40.74
C LYS A 259 17.08 -4.31 41.53
N GLY A 260 17.86 -5.31 41.13
CA GLY A 260 18.04 -6.55 41.88
C GLY A 260 19.10 -6.42 42.97
N GLU A 261 18.83 -7.03 44.13
CA GLU A 261 19.77 -7.20 45.25
C GLU A 261 19.93 -8.70 45.55
N ARG A 262 21.14 -9.11 45.98
CA ARG A 262 21.39 -10.49 46.42
C ARG A 262 20.94 -10.65 47.87
N ILE A 263 19.73 -11.16 48.08
CA ILE A 263 19.20 -11.47 49.41
C ILE A 263 19.53 -12.93 49.75
N GLY A 264 20.14 -13.19 50.90
CA GLY A 264 20.66 -14.50 51.32
C GLY A 264 19.62 -15.57 51.69
N CYS A 265 18.35 -15.41 51.33
CA CYS A 265 17.28 -16.34 51.66
C CYS A 265 17.14 -17.41 50.57
N SER A 266 18.00 -18.42 50.63
CA SER A 266 17.97 -19.59 49.74
C SER A 266 18.20 -20.88 50.52
N TYR A 267 17.78 -22.02 49.96
CA TYR A 267 18.11 -23.34 50.51
C TYR A 267 18.77 -24.22 49.44
N LEU A 268 19.63 -25.12 49.91
CA LEU A 268 20.30 -26.10 49.07
C LEU A 268 19.45 -27.39 49.06
N VAL A 269 19.30 -27.97 47.89
CA VAL A 269 18.73 -29.31 47.73
C VAL A 269 19.88 -30.27 47.42
N ASP A 270 20.00 -31.34 48.19
CA ASP A 270 21.01 -32.38 47.96
C ASP A 270 20.75 -33.08 46.62
N GLY A 271 21.81 -33.27 45.81
CA GLY A 271 21.71 -33.87 44.48
C GLY A 271 21.28 -32.92 43.35
N SER A 272 20.87 -31.68 43.64
CA SER A 272 20.60 -30.66 42.62
C SER A 272 21.82 -29.74 42.39
N PRO A 273 22.11 -29.30 41.14
CA PRO A 273 23.14 -28.31 40.86
C PRO A 273 22.69 -26.86 41.15
N TYR A 274 21.43 -26.65 41.57
CA TYR A 274 20.84 -25.33 41.76
C TYR A 274 20.62 -24.94 43.23
N VAL A 275 20.63 -23.63 43.46
CA VAL A 275 20.21 -22.94 44.67
C VAL A 275 18.75 -22.50 44.50
N TYR A 276 17.88 -22.90 45.43
CA TYR A 276 16.44 -22.67 45.35
C TYR A 276 16.06 -21.42 46.17
N PRO A 277 15.22 -20.53 45.62
CA PRO A 277 14.75 -19.36 46.36
C PRO A 277 13.75 -19.79 47.44
N ILE A 278 13.86 -19.22 48.65
CA ILE A 278 12.81 -19.39 49.65
C ILE A 278 11.61 -18.55 49.20
N CYS A 279 10.54 -19.21 48.77
CA CYS A 279 9.26 -18.56 48.55
C CYS A 279 8.60 -18.29 49.90
N ASN A 280 8.57 -17.03 50.37
CA ASN A 280 7.63 -16.60 51.40
C ASN A 280 6.21 -16.57 50.80
N THR A 281 5.64 -17.75 50.55
CA THR A 281 4.29 -17.90 49.98
C THR A 281 3.17 -17.66 50.99
N GLU A 282 3.46 -17.46 52.27
CA GLU A 282 2.41 -17.34 53.30
C GLU A 282 1.82 -15.93 53.47
N GLU A 283 2.36 -14.86 52.87
CA GLU A 283 1.90 -13.49 53.17
C GLU A 283 1.26 -12.69 52.03
N ARG A 284 1.15 -13.18 50.78
CA ARG A 284 0.75 -12.32 49.64
C ARG A 284 -0.44 -12.74 48.79
N ASN A 285 -1.30 -13.64 49.27
CA ASN A 285 -2.48 -14.05 48.48
C ASN A 285 -3.76 -13.25 48.74
N ASN A 286 -3.75 -12.26 49.64
CA ASN A 286 -4.91 -11.39 49.88
C ASN A 286 -4.53 -9.93 49.56
N LEU A 287 -4.58 -9.57 48.28
CA LEU A 287 -4.63 -8.17 47.87
C LEU A 287 -5.91 -7.55 48.45
N THR A 288 -5.76 -6.54 49.30
CA THR A 288 -6.88 -5.77 49.81
C THR A 288 -7.50 -4.92 48.70
N VAL A 289 -8.76 -4.51 48.88
CA VAL A 289 -9.45 -3.62 47.92
C VAL A 289 -8.69 -2.31 47.75
N ASP A 290 -8.12 -1.77 48.83
CA ASP A 290 -7.36 -0.53 48.81
C ASP A 290 -6.07 -0.65 47.99
N GLU A 291 -5.40 -1.80 48.05
CA GLU A 291 -4.21 -2.08 47.22
C GLU A 291 -4.59 -2.23 45.74
N MET A 292 -5.73 -2.84 45.43
CA MET A 292 -6.24 -2.91 44.06
C MET A 292 -6.59 -1.52 43.52
N ASP A 293 -7.26 -0.68 44.31
CA ASP A 293 -7.62 0.68 43.92
C ASP A 293 -6.38 1.57 43.70
N SER A 294 -5.34 1.40 44.54
CA SER A 294 -4.06 2.06 44.32
C SER A 294 -3.39 1.61 43.02
N ILE A 295 -3.40 0.31 42.72
CA ILE A 295 -2.84 -0.24 41.48
C ILE A 295 -3.60 0.29 40.27
N PHE A 296 -4.94 0.28 40.29
CA PHE A 296 -5.75 0.82 39.19
C PHE A 296 -5.54 2.31 38.99
N SER A 297 -5.40 3.08 40.08
CA SER A 297 -5.09 4.52 40.01
C SER A 297 -3.73 4.78 39.38
N SER A 298 -2.71 3.99 39.74
CA SER A 298 -1.38 4.06 39.12
C SER A 298 -1.41 3.66 37.64
N ILE A 299 -2.14 2.60 37.29
CA ILE A 299 -2.32 2.18 35.89
C ILE A 299 -2.97 3.31 35.09
N ASN A 300 -4.05 3.92 35.60
CA ASN A 300 -4.74 5.01 34.93
C ASN A 300 -3.82 6.23 34.76
N THR A 301 -3.01 6.54 35.77
CA THR A 301 -2.01 7.62 35.70
C THR A 301 -0.97 7.32 34.62
N CYS A 302 -0.38 6.12 34.61
CA CYS A 302 0.57 5.71 33.58
C CYS A 302 -0.04 5.70 32.17
N ILE A 303 -1.29 5.26 32.00
CA ILE A 303 -1.99 5.32 30.70
C ILE A 303 -2.16 6.76 30.25
N ASN A 304 -2.55 7.67 31.16
CA ASN A 304 -2.71 9.08 30.84
C ASN A 304 -1.39 9.76 30.50
N GLU A 305 -0.33 9.50 31.26
CA GLU A 305 1.02 10.00 30.99
C GLU A 305 1.56 9.47 29.67
N ALA A 306 1.44 8.15 29.44
CA ALA A 306 1.80 7.52 28.17
C ALA A 306 1.00 8.12 27.01
N TYR A 307 -0.31 8.34 27.18
CA TYR A 307 -1.14 9.01 26.18
C TYR A 307 -0.63 10.43 25.87
N GLN A 308 -0.24 11.22 26.88
CA GLN A 308 0.32 12.56 26.65
C GLN A 308 1.69 12.52 25.98
N ILE A 309 2.57 11.58 26.36
CA ILE A 309 3.90 11.41 25.76
C ILE A 309 3.78 10.93 24.31
N CYS A 310 2.88 9.99 24.04
CA CYS A 310 2.59 9.47 22.70
C CYS A 310 1.72 10.42 21.87
N ARG A 311 1.25 11.54 22.44
CA ARG A 311 0.41 12.50 21.74
C ARG A 311 1.20 13.14 20.62
N LYS A 312 0.77 12.89 19.38
CA LYS A 312 1.35 13.55 18.21
C LYS A 312 1.09 15.05 18.30
N LYS A 313 2.14 15.86 18.13
CA LYS A 313 2.05 17.32 18.08
C LYS A 313 1.02 17.73 17.02
N ALA A 314 0.05 18.54 17.40
CA ALA A 314 -0.83 19.19 16.44
C ALA A 314 0.00 20.19 15.60
N THR A 315 -0.14 20.11 14.29
CA THR A 315 0.55 20.97 13.33
C THR A 315 -0.37 21.99 12.69
N GLU A 316 -1.67 21.77 12.77
CA GLU A 316 -2.69 22.60 12.13
C GLU A 316 -3.87 22.81 13.08
N VAL A 317 -4.54 23.95 12.90
CA VAL A 317 -5.84 24.25 13.55
C VAL A 317 -6.88 24.28 12.45
N ILE A 318 -7.98 23.55 12.66
CA ILE A 318 -9.16 23.57 11.80
C ILE A 318 -10.19 24.43 12.50
N VAL A 319 -10.83 25.34 11.75
CA VAL A 319 -11.88 26.22 12.27
C VAL A 319 -13.10 26.11 11.36
N TRP A 320 -14.27 25.98 11.96
CA TRP A 320 -15.56 26.12 11.28
C TRP A 320 -16.06 27.53 11.52
N ILE A 321 -16.25 28.27 10.43
CA ILE A 321 -16.76 29.63 10.45
C ILE A 321 -18.14 29.62 9.79
N LEU A 322 -19.12 30.17 10.50
CA LEU A 322 -20.45 30.44 9.96
C LEU A 322 -20.42 31.83 9.33
N ALA A 323 -20.87 31.95 8.09
CA ALA A 323 -20.99 33.23 7.40
C ALA A 323 -22.41 33.43 6.87
N ASP A 324 -22.86 34.68 6.86
CA ASP A 324 -24.14 35.06 6.25
C ASP A 324 -24.09 34.86 4.73
N THR A 325 -25.17 34.33 4.17
CA THR A 325 -25.34 34.09 2.73
C THR A 325 -25.39 35.38 1.93
N ASP A 326 -25.93 36.46 2.51
CA ASP A 326 -26.12 37.72 1.79
C ASP A 326 -24.92 38.66 1.96
N ARG A 327 -23.95 38.29 2.84
CA ARG A 327 -22.81 39.11 3.28
C ARG A 327 -23.22 40.59 3.36
N ILE A 328 -24.24 40.90 4.17
CA ILE A 328 -24.72 42.27 4.35
C ILE A 328 -23.50 43.16 4.57
N PHE A 329 -23.26 44.11 3.66
CA PHE A 329 -22.11 45.01 3.73
C PHE A 329 -22.37 46.08 4.78
N ASN A 330 -22.42 45.67 6.03
CA ASN A 330 -22.24 46.55 7.15
C ASN A 330 -20.79 46.37 7.64
N PRO A 331 -19.88 47.31 7.35
CA PRO A 331 -18.48 47.20 7.79
C PRO A 331 -18.36 47.15 9.31
N ASP A 332 -19.39 47.57 10.05
CA ASP A 332 -19.40 47.57 11.51
C ASP A 332 -19.86 46.24 12.13
N VAL A 333 -20.40 45.31 11.34
CA VAL A 333 -20.90 44.00 11.83
C VAL A 333 -20.09 42.87 11.20
N PRO A 334 -19.53 41.94 11.99
CA PRO A 334 -18.87 40.75 11.46
C PRO A 334 -19.87 39.93 10.65
N TYR A 335 -19.56 39.67 9.38
CA TYR A 335 -20.39 38.83 8.51
C TYR A 335 -20.08 37.34 8.67
N ALA A 336 -19.13 36.99 9.54
CA ALA A 336 -18.70 35.62 9.76
C ALA A 336 -18.12 35.42 11.17
N ILE A 337 -18.43 34.28 11.78
CA ILE A 337 -18.17 33.99 13.19
C ILE A 337 -17.62 32.57 13.34
N PRO A 338 -16.51 32.36 14.06
CA PRO A 338 -16.04 31.01 14.39
C PRO A 338 -17.04 30.31 15.32
N ILE A 339 -17.45 29.09 14.98
CA ILE A 339 -18.43 28.32 15.77
C ILE A 339 -17.86 27.02 16.36
N ALA A 340 -16.77 26.51 15.77
CA ALA A 340 -16.07 25.34 16.28
C ALA A 340 -14.61 25.36 15.83
N TYR A 341 -13.76 24.63 16.55
CA TYR A 341 -12.38 24.40 16.15
C TYR A 341 -11.90 23.01 16.55
N ALA A 342 -10.89 22.50 15.85
CA ALA A 342 -10.22 21.25 16.17
C ALA A 342 -8.71 21.39 15.96
N MET A 343 -7.92 20.62 16.71
CA MET A 343 -6.48 20.54 16.53
C MET A 343 -6.14 19.30 15.72
N LYS A 344 -5.45 19.49 14.59
CA LYS A 344 -5.09 18.43 13.64
C LYS A 344 -3.60 18.15 13.69
N GLY A 345 -3.24 16.87 13.78
CA GLY A 345 -1.87 16.37 13.54
C GLY A 345 -1.62 16.08 12.04
N TYR A 346 -0.43 15.58 11.71
CA TYR A 346 0.03 15.41 10.32
C TYR A 346 -0.87 14.57 9.39
N SER A 347 -1.77 13.74 9.90
CA SER A 347 -2.72 13.00 9.07
C SER A 347 -4.12 12.96 9.70
N LEU A 348 -5.05 13.71 9.12
CA LEU A 348 -6.48 13.58 9.40
C LEU A 348 -7.17 13.04 8.15
N GLY A 349 -7.76 11.86 8.26
CA GLY A 349 -8.49 11.23 7.18
C GLY A 349 -9.81 11.96 6.87
N THR A 350 -10.38 11.71 5.69
CA THR A 350 -11.66 12.29 5.28
C THR A 350 -12.81 11.87 6.20
N LYS A 351 -12.82 10.63 6.71
CA LYS A 351 -13.89 10.13 7.60
C LYS A 351 -13.97 10.92 8.91
N PRO A 352 -12.88 11.05 9.72
CA PRO A 352 -12.90 11.91 10.90
C PRO A 352 -13.29 13.36 10.61
N MET A 353 -12.80 13.95 9.51
CA MET A 353 -13.18 15.31 9.13
C MET A 353 -14.68 15.43 8.81
N ARG A 354 -15.26 14.41 8.14
CA ARG A 354 -16.70 14.35 7.88
C ARG A 354 -17.48 14.25 9.18
N GLU A 355 -17.10 13.36 10.08
CA GLU A 355 -17.75 13.18 11.37
C GLU A 355 -17.76 14.48 12.19
N MET A 356 -16.63 15.17 12.26
CA MET A 356 -16.55 16.49 12.92
C MET A 356 -17.44 17.53 12.22
N HIS A 357 -17.44 17.56 10.90
CA HIS A 357 -18.26 18.52 10.15
C HIS A 357 -19.76 18.27 10.33
N GLU A 358 -20.20 17.01 10.28
CA GLU A 358 -21.60 16.65 10.51
C GLU A 358 -22.05 16.92 11.94
N ASP A 359 -21.18 16.72 12.93
CA ASP A 359 -21.44 17.10 14.32
C ASP A 359 -21.68 18.62 14.44
N VAL A 360 -20.83 19.44 13.81
CA VAL A 360 -21.03 20.90 13.76
C VAL A 360 -22.35 21.26 13.09
N LEU A 361 -22.70 20.63 11.96
CA LEU A 361 -23.96 20.90 11.27
C LEU A 361 -25.19 20.47 12.10
N ARG A 362 -25.10 19.35 12.81
CA ARG A 362 -26.14 18.89 13.75
C ARG A 362 -26.31 19.89 14.90
N MET A 363 -25.22 20.32 15.52
CA MET A 363 -25.26 21.33 16.57
C MET A 363 -25.88 22.65 16.09
N CYS A 364 -25.55 23.11 14.88
CA CYS A 364 -26.21 24.27 14.28
C CYS A 364 -27.72 24.04 14.12
N HIS A 365 -28.13 22.89 13.61
CA HIS A 365 -29.54 22.54 13.43
C HIS A 365 -30.31 22.51 14.76
N GLU A 366 -29.76 21.89 15.80
CA GLU A 366 -30.33 21.88 17.16
C GLU A 366 -30.50 23.29 17.74
N LYS A 367 -29.56 24.19 17.42
CA LYS A 367 -29.62 25.61 17.78
C LYS A 367 -30.47 26.46 16.84
N LYS A 368 -31.22 25.84 15.91
CA LYS A 368 -32.08 26.50 14.92
C LYS A 368 -31.32 27.42 13.94
N ILE A 369 -30.02 27.17 13.74
CA ILE A 369 -29.20 27.85 12.74
C ILE A 369 -29.31 27.06 11.43
N ASN A 370 -29.95 27.65 10.43
CA ASN A 370 -30.11 27.03 9.13
C ASN A 370 -28.85 27.21 8.26
N VAL A 371 -27.91 26.26 8.35
CA VAL A 371 -26.76 26.20 7.44
C VAL A 371 -27.22 25.68 6.07
N VAL A 372 -27.18 26.54 5.05
CA VAL A 372 -27.67 26.22 3.69
C VAL A 372 -26.62 25.59 2.79
N ALA A 373 -25.33 25.75 3.08
CA ALA A 373 -24.25 25.23 2.25
C ALA A 373 -22.94 25.13 3.06
N SER A 374 -22.03 24.27 2.61
CA SER A 374 -20.68 24.16 3.15
C SER A 374 -19.62 24.33 2.07
N CYS A 375 -18.53 25.00 2.42
CA CYS A 375 -17.42 25.32 1.54
C CYS A 375 -16.11 24.82 2.14
N PHE A 376 -15.29 24.18 1.32
CA PHE A 376 -14.05 23.55 1.77
C PHE A 376 -12.84 24.03 0.99
N ASP A 377 -11.68 24.00 1.64
CA ASP A 377 -10.39 24.01 0.94
C ASP A 377 -10.21 22.71 0.12
N GLY A 378 -9.37 22.77 -0.92
CA GLY A 378 -9.04 21.68 -1.82
C GLY A 378 -8.49 20.43 -1.12
N GLN A 379 -7.87 20.55 0.07
CA GLN A 379 -7.47 19.40 0.88
C GLN A 379 -8.66 18.45 1.18
N TRP A 380 -9.86 19.02 1.30
CA TRP A 380 -11.08 18.30 1.69
C TRP A 380 -12.06 18.09 0.53
N ALA A 381 -11.59 18.15 -0.72
CA ALA A 381 -12.42 17.95 -1.91
C ALA A 381 -13.27 16.67 -1.91
N LYS A 382 -12.84 15.62 -1.20
CA LYS A 382 -13.66 14.40 -1.06
C LYS A 382 -14.96 14.61 -0.29
N LEU A 383 -15.02 15.61 0.61
CA LEU A 383 -16.25 15.96 1.32
C LEU A 383 -17.27 16.61 0.40
N SER A 384 -16.82 17.26 -0.67
CA SER A 384 -17.71 17.83 -1.67
C SER A 384 -18.08 16.82 -2.75
N THR A 385 -17.21 15.89 -3.14
CA THR A 385 -17.50 14.95 -4.23
C THR A 385 -18.22 13.67 -3.81
N ARG A 386 -18.44 13.45 -2.51
CA ARG A 386 -19.16 12.29 -1.97
C ARG A 386 -20.08 12.64 -0.81
N ASP A 387 -21.19 11.92 -0.70
CA ASP A 387 -22.14 12.02 0.41
C ASP A 387 -21.63 11.29 1.68
N LYS A 388 -22.41 11.30 2.75
CA LYS A 388 -22.12 10.60 4.01
C LYS A 388 -22.03 9.08 3.90
N ASN A 389 -22.64 8.50 2.87
CA ASN A 389 -22.62 7.07 2.56
C ASN A 389 -21.55 6.70 1.53
N ASP A 390 -20.61 7.62 1.25
CA ASP A 390 -19.55 7.47 0.25
C ASP A 390 -20.07 7.31 -1.20
N LYS A 391 -21.33 7.69 -1.49
CA LYS A 391 -21.87 7.71 -2.86
C LYS A 391 -21.37 8.95 -3.62
N PRO A 392 -21.15 8.85 -4.94
CA PRO A 392 -20.67 9.96 -5.73
C PRO A 392 -21.69 11.11 -5.79
N LEU A 393 -21.22 12.35 -5.65
CA LEU A 393 -22.02 13.57 -5.86
C LEU A 393 -21.71 14.27 -7.19
N THR A 394 -20.77 13.76 -7.97
CA THR A 394 -20.37 14.31 -9.28
C THR A 394 -20.35 13.22 -10.35
N ILE A 395 -20.57 13.58 -11.61
CA ILE A 395 -20.45 12.66 -12.76
C ILE A 395 -19.04 12.08 -12.84
N MET A 396 -18.00 12.87 -12.56
CA MET A 396 -16.62 12.37 -12.66
C MET A 396 -16.29 11.38 -11.54
N GLN A 397 -16.80 11.58 -10.32
CA GLN A 397 -16.64 10.60 -9.25
C GLN A 397 -17.44 9.32 -9.55
N LEU A 398 -18.64 9.45 -10.13
CA LEU A 398 -19.42 8.32 -10.63
C LEU A 398 -18.65 7.52 -11.68
N GLN A 399 -18.11 8.19 -12.72
CA GLN A 399 -17.31 7.55 -13.76
C GLN A 399 -16.15 6.75 -13.17
N ARG A 400 -15.45 7.31 -12.19
CA ARG A 400 -14.33 6.64 -11.51
C ARG A 400 -14.80 5.42 -10.71
N ASP A 401 -15.95 5.51 -10.05
CA ASP A 401 -16.52 4.40 -9.28
C ASP A 401 -16.93 3.25 -10.20
N VAL A 402 -17.56 3.56 -11.35
CA VAL A 402 -17.91 2.59 -12.40
C VAL A 402 -16.66 1.89 -12.94
N TYR A 403 -15.59 2.64 -13.20
CA TYR A 403 -14.32 2.05 -13.63
C TYR A 403 -13.69 1.17 -12.54
N SER A 404 -13.73 1.62 -11.29
CA SER A 404 -13.22 0.84 -10.15
C SER A 404 -14.00 -0.47 -10.00
N GLU A 405 -15.32 -0.44 -10.10
CA GLU A 405 -16.17 -1.63 -10.09
C GLU A 405 -15.79 -2.58 -11.23
N ALA A 406 -15.67 -2.08 -12.47
CA ALA A 406 -15.31 -2.88 -13.63
C ALA A 406 -13.92 -3.51 -13.50
N SER A 407 -12.93 -2.78 -12.98
CA SER A 407 -11.55 -3.25 -12.82
C SER A 407 -11.36 -4.33 -11.75
N LYS A 408 -12.22 -4.34 -10.72
CA LYS A 408 -12.26 -5.37 -9.67
C LYS A 408 -12.83 -6.69 -10.16
N LEU A 409 -13.61 -6.71 -11.25
CA LEU A 409 -14.15 -7.95 -11.81
C LEU A 409 -13.03 -8.89 -12.28
N THR A 410 -13.23 -10.19 -12.10
CA THR A 410 -12.36 -11.21 -12.71
C THR A 410 -12.61 -11.28 -14.21
N ARG A 411 -11.63 -11.78 -14.99
CA ARG A 411 -11.81 -11.92 -16.45
C ARG A 411 -13.03 -12.78 -16.78
N ASP A 412 -13.27 -13.84 -16.02
CA ASP A 412 -14.45 -14.69 -16.21
C ASP A 412 -15.76 -13.97 -15.87
N ALA A 413 -15.78 -13.15 -14.81
CA ALA A 413 -16.95 -12.32 -14.49
C ALA A 413 -17.23 -11.28 -15.59
N ILE A 414 -16.19 -10.65 -16.14
CA ILE A 414 -16.30 -9.74 -17.28
C ILE A 414 -16.86 -10.47 -18.50
N VAL A 415 -16.30 -11.62 -18.86
CA VAL A 415 -16.77 -12.43 -19.99
C VAL A 415 -18.23 -12.83 -19.79
N LYS A 416 -18.60 -13.27 -18.57
CA LYS A 416 -19.98 -13.62 -18.24
C LYS A 416 -20.93 -12.43 -18.38
N LYS A 417 -20.53 -11.25 -17.89
CA LYS A 417 -21.33 -10.01 -17.97
C LYS A 417 -21.50 -9.54 -19.41
N LEU A 418 -20.42 -9.55 -20.19
CA LEU A 418 -20.46 -9.27 -21.63
C LEU A 418 -21.40 -10.26 -22.33
N LEU A 419 -21.28 -11.56 -22.05
CA LEU A 419 -22.13 -12.59 -22.66
C LEU A 419 -23.60 -12.47 -22.24
N SER A 420 -23.91 -12.12 -20.99
CA SER A 420 -25.29 -11.97 -20.52
C SER A 420 -25.98 -10.75 -21.11
N GLU A 421 -25.25 -9.64 -21.29
CA GLU A 421 -25.79 -8.43 -21.94
C GLU A 421 -25.78 -8.55 -23.48
N SER A 422 -25.00 -9.48 -24.04
CA SER A 422 -24.97 -9.79 -25.48
C SER A 422 -26.03 -10.80 -25.94
N ILE A 423 -26.86 -11.34 -25.03
CA ILE A 423 -27.97 -12.20 -25.43
C ILE A 423 -28.99 -11.31 -26.14
N LEU A 424 -28.88 -11.25 -27.47
CA LEU A 424 -29.97 -10.81 -28.34
C LEU A 424 -31.26 -11.51 -27.89
N PRO A 425 -32.42 -10.83 -27.88
CA PRO A 425 -33.70 -11.47 -27.62
C PRO A 425 -33.76 -12.79 -28.39
N ALA A 426 -34.12 -13.89 -27.72
CA ALA A 426 -34.03 -15.25 -28.23
C ALA A 426 -34.66 -15.43 -29.64
N GLU A 427 -35.60 -14.55 -30.00
CA GLU A 427 -36.28 -14.45 -31.28
C GLU A 427 -35.35 -14.23 -32.48
N GLN A 428 -34.17 -13.61 -32.32
CA GLN A 428 -33.22 -13.39 -33.43
C GLN A 428 -32.23 -14.53 -33.66
N ILE A 429 -32.17 -15.53 -32.77
CA ILE A 429 -31.21 -16.65 -32.87
C ILE A 429 -31.73 -17.74 -33.82
N PHE A 430 -33.03 -17.80 -34.08
CA PHE A 430 -33.66 -18.88 -34.85
C PHE A 430 -33.54 -18.77 -36.38
N SER A 431 -32.97 -17.70 -36.94
CA SER A 431 -32.90 -17.52 -38.40
C SER A 431 -31.55 -17.89 -39.04
N ILE A 432 -30.65 -18.58 -38.33
CA ILE A 432 -29.34 -19.00 -38.87
C ILE A 432 -29.24 -20.52 -38.85
N THR A 433 -30.02 -21.17 -39.70
CA THR A 433 -29.80 -22.57 -40.08
C THR A 433 -29.98 -22.70 -41.59
N GLU A 434 -28.93 -22.35 -42.34
CA GLU A 434 -28.66 -23.00 -43.62
C GLU A 434 -27.38 -23.80 -43.48
N LYS A 435 -27.48 -25.11 -43.72
CA LYS A 435 -26.34 -26.01 -43.84
C LYS A 435 -25.71 -25.80 -45.20
N THR A 436 -24.43 -25.45 -45.24
CA THR A 436 -23.58 -25.70 -46.40
C THR A 436 -22.41 -26.58 -46.00
N GLU A 437 -21.95 -27.41 -46.93
CA GLU A 437 -20.94 -28.47 -46.73
C GLU A 437 -19.52 -27.93 -46.45
N GLU A 438 -19.31 -26.62 -46.50
CA GLU A 438 -18.02 -25.97 -46.25
C GLU A 438 -17.95 -25.22 -44.91
N GLY A 439 -18.20 -25.92 -43.80
CA GLY A 439 -17.87 -25.43 -42.45
C GLY A 439 -18.69 -24.25 -41.91
N LEU A 440 -18.89 -24.22 -40.59
CA LEU A 440 -19.69 -23.21 -39.89
C LEU A 440 -19.09 -21.79 -40.05
N LYS A 441 -19.59 -20.98 -40.99
CA LYS A 441 -19.38 -19.52 -41.00
C LYS A 441 -20.41 -18.84 -40.09
N VAL A 442 -20.06 -18.65 -38.82
CA VAL A 442 -20.85 -17.84 -37.87
C VAL A 442 -20.70 -16.37 -38.25
N SER A 443 -21.59 -15.86 -39.11
CA SER A 443 -21.69 -14.41 -39.37
C SER A 443 -22.57 -13.77 -38.29
N SER A 444 -21.98 -13.48 -37.12
CA SER A 444 -22.65 -12.69 -36.09
C SER A 444 -22.49 -11.19 -36.42
N PRO A 445 -23.58 -10.40 -36.48
CA PRO A 445 -23.52 -8.94 -36.58
C PRO A 445 -22.66 -8.30 -35.47
N MET A 446 -22.57 -8.94 -34.29
CA MET A 446 -21.71 -8.53 -33.17
C MET A 446 -20.23 -8.75 -33.48
N LEU A 447 -19.84 -9.90 -34.04
CA LEU A 447 -18.47 -10.10 -34.53
C LEU A 447 -18.16 -9.10 -35.63
N LYS A 448 -19.12 -8.77 -36.51
CA LYS A 448 -18.96 -7.71 -37.51
C LYS A 448 -18.77 -6.32 -36.87
N ARG A 449 -19.55 -5.94 -35.85
CA ARG A 449 -19.41 -4.66 -35.12
C ARG A 449 -18.12 -4.56 -34.31
N ILE A 450 -17.76 -5.59 -33.55
CA ILE A 450 -16.49 -5.66 -32.81
C ILE A 450 -15.31 -5.63 -33.78
N THR A 451 -15.38 -6.38 -34.89
CA THR A 451 -14.32 -6.39 -35.92
C THR A 451 -14.27 -5.07 -36.69
N LEU A 452 -15.39 -4.38 -36.92
CA LEU A 452 -15.46 -3.06 -37.55
C LEU A 452 -14.89 -1.96 -36.64
N SER A 453 -15.27 -1.92 -35.37
CA SER A 453 -14.69 -0.99 -34.38
C SER A 453 -13.18 -1.22 -34.19
N LEU A 454 -12.72 -2.47 -34.28
CA LEU A 454 -11.29 -2.81 -34.25
C LEU A 454 -10.57 -2.46 -35.56
N ARG A 455 -11.18 -2.68 -36.73
CA ARG A 455 -10.61 -2.34 -38.05
C ARG A 455 -10.54 -0.83 -38.29
N HIS A 456 -11.51 -0.06 -37.80
CA HIS A 456 -11.52 1.40 -37.95
C HIS A 456 -10.35 2.06 -37.20
N LYS A 457 -9.97 1.53 -36.02
CA LYS A 457 -8.79 2.00 -35.27
C LYS A 457 -7.45 1.48 -35.81
N LEU A 458 -7.42 0.27 -36.39
CA LEU A 458 -6.22 -0.24 -37.10
C LEU A 458 -5.92 0.54 -38.40
N LYS A 459 -6.94 1.00 -39.13
CA LYS A 459 -6.75 1.89 -40.29
C LYS A 459 -6.30 3.30 -39.89
N GLN A 460 -6.72 3.83 -38.74
CA GLN A 460 -6.17 5.08 -38.20
C GLN A 460 -4.69 4.93 -37.82
N LYS A 461 -4.28 3.79 -37.25
CA LYS A 461 -2.88 3.50 -36.92
C LYS A 461 -1.96 3.28 -38.14
N LYS A 462 -2.53 2.83 -39.27
CA LYS A 462 -1.81 2.66 -40.55
C LYS A 462 -1.72 3.94 -41.39
N ARG A 463 -2.56 4.96 -41.12
CA ARG A 463 -2.44 6.29 -41.74
C ARG A 463 -1.48 7.22 -40.98
N SER A 464 -1.21 6.94 -39.71
CA SER A 464 -0.22 7.66 -38.90
C SER A 464 1.21 7.11 -39.00
N SER A 465 1.49 6.13 -39.87
CA SER A 465 2.82 5.54 -40.05
C SER A 465 3.46 5.85 -41.42
N VAL A 466 2.96 6.86 -42.14
CA VAL A 466 3.64 7.46 -43.30
C VAL A 466 3.56 8.98 -43.17
N VAL A 467 4.28 9.53 -42.19
CA VAL A 467 4.96 10.83 -42.27
C VAL A 467 6.20 10.68 -41.38
N GLN A 468 7.35 10.43 -41.99
CA GLN A 468 8.64 10.68 -41.37
C GLN A 468 8.86 12.19 -41.37
N ASN A 469 9.05 12.74 -40.17
CA ASN A 469 10.04 13.77 -39.79
C ASN A 469 9.64 14.27 -38.40
N LEU A 470 10.23 13.66 -37.37
CA LEU A 470 10.21 14.21 -36.02
C LEU A 470 11.31 15.26 -35.94
N ASP A 471 10.87 16.49 -35.68
CA ASP A 471 11.69 17.67 -35.48
C ASP A 471 12.51 17.53 -34.18
N SER A 472 13.73 18.09 -34.19
CA SER A 472 14.71 18.00 -33.09
C SER A 472 14.22 18.56 -31.76
N ASP A 473 13.13 19.33 -31.77
CA ASP A 473 12.58 20.00 -30.59
C ASP A 473 11.81 19.08 -29.63
N THR A 474 11.42 17.87 -30.06
CA THR A 474 10.63 16.96 -29.21
C THR A 474 11.47 16.20 -28.18
N VAL A 475 12.79 16.09 -28.40
CA VAL A 475 13.72 15.42 -27.48
C VAL A 475 14.10 16.32 -26.30
N SER A 476 13.92 17.64 -26.43
CA SER A 476 14.22 18.63 -25.38
C SER A 476 13.28 18.61 -24.17
N CYS A 477 12.18 17.85 -24.25
CA CYS A 477 11.11 17.85 -23.25
C CYS A 477 11.13 16.63 -22.32
N LEU A 478 12.15 15.76 -22.42
CA LEU A 478 12.31 14.60 -21.55
C LEU A 478 13.19 14.97 -20.35
N PRO A 479 12.81 14.59 -19.11
CA PRO A 479 13.71 14.66 -17.95
C PRO A 479 14.96 13.80 -18.20
N ASP A 480 16.14 14.24 -17.73
CA ASP A 480 17.41 13.53 -17.92
C ASP A 480 17.36 12.07 -17.43
N GLU A 481 16.53 11.80 -16.42
CA GLU A 481 16.27 10.47 -15.85
C GLU A 481 15.56 9.52 -16.84
N ALA A 482 14.80 10.04 -17.81
CA ALA A 482 14.15 9.25 -18.86
C ALA A 482 15.09 8.93 -20.02
N LEU A 483 16.12 9.78 -20.25
CA LEU A 483 17.13 9.57 -21.28
C LEU A 483 18.09 8.43 -20.90
N GLU A 484 18.43 8.28 -19.63
CA GLU A 484 19.33 7.22 -19.14
C GLU A 484 18.73 5.81 -19.29
N THR A 485 17.40 5.67 -19.20
CA THR A 485 16.70 4.40 -19.44
C THR A 485 16.68 3.94 -20.91
N LEU A 486 16.94 4.84 -21.87
CA LEU A 486 16.92 4.52 -23.30
C LEU A 486 18.29 4.10 -23.85
N ILE A 487 19.36 4.17 -23.04
CA ILE A 487 20.75 3.92 -23.48
C ILE A 487 21.26 2.52 -23.09
N VAL A 488 20.51 1.74 -22.31
CA VAL A 488 20.94 0.40 -21.85
C VAL A 488 20.01 -0.68 -22.39
N GLU A 489 20.09 -0.98 -23.69
CA GLU A 489 19.79 -2.31 -24.25
C GLU A 489 20.08 -2.29 -25.76
N ASP A 490 21.37 -2.30 -26.12
CA ASP A 490 21.83 -2.86 -27.41
C ASP A 490 23.33 -3.09 -27.32
N ASN A 491 23.75 -4.33 -27.05
CA ASN A 491 25.07 -4.83 -27.45
C ASN A 491 25.14 -6.36 -27.42
N HIS A 492 25.69 -6.89 -28.53
CA HIS A 492 26.09 -8.27 -28.89
C HIS A 492 25.12 -9.03 -29.82
N THR A 493 25.48 -9.50 -31.02
CA THR A 493 26.72 -9.47 -31.83
C THR A 493 26.38 -9.96 -33.25
N MET A 494 27.03 -9.40 -34.27
CA MET A 494 27.08 -9.81 -35.69
C MET A 494 27.73 -11.21 -35.87
N PHE A 495 27.46 -12.06 -36.87
CA PHE A 495 27.72 -12.04 -38.34
C PHE A 495 27.42 -13.47 -38.91
N PRO A 496 27.59 -13.81 -40.21
CA PRO A 496 27.34 -13.07 -41.46
C PRO A 496 26.51 -13.88 -42.51
N ASP A 497 26.18 -13.16 -43.59
CA ASP A 497 25.50 -13.55 -44.83
C ASP A 497 26.03 -14.78 -45.58
N ARG A 498 25.13 -15.42 -46.36
CA ARG A 498 25.41 -15.78 -47.77
C ARG A 498 24.16 -16.13 -48.61
N ILE A 499 23.83 -15.19 -49.51
CA ILE A 499 23.60 -15.27 -50.97
C ILE A 499 22.53 -16.23 -51.55
N ASP A 500 21.49 -15.58 -52.09
CA ASP A 500 20.70 -15.75 -53.33
C ASP A 500 20.90 -16.99 -54.23
N VAL A 501 19.78 -17.56 -54.73
CA VAL A 501 19.46 -17.70 -56.18
C VAL A 501 17.93 -17.71 -56.38
N GLU A 502 17.51 -16.97 -57.40
CA GLU A 502 16.16 -16.68 -57.91
C GLU A 502 15.49 -17.83 -58.70
N GLU A 503 14.16 -17.68 -58.84
CA GLU A 503 13.28 -18.07 -59.99
C GLU A 503 13.14 -19.57 -60.35
N GLU A 504 12.01 -20.13 -60.78
CA GLU A 504 10.87 -19.57 -61.53
C GLU A 504 9.64 -20.52 -61.46
N THR A 505 8.51 -19.94 -61.86
CA THR A 505 7.10 -20.38 -62.02
C THR A 505 6.85 -21.70 -62.81
N THR A 506 5.76 -22.47 -62.63
CA THR A 506 4.42 -22.25 -63.24
C THR A 506 3.41 -23.42 -63.00
N SER A 507 2.11 -23.08 -63.11
CA SER A 507 0.90 -23.86 -63.52
C SER A 507 0.45 -25.09 -62.69
N GLU A 508 -0.72 -25.08 -62.04
CA GLU A 508 -2.12 -25.17 -62.53
C GLU A 508 -2.61 -26.60 -62.88
N ASN A 509 -3.60 -27.07 -62.09
CA ASN A 509 -4.84 -27.84 -62.40
C ASN A 509 -4.82 -28.85 -63.58
N THR A 510 -5.40 -30.06 -63.53
CA THR A 510 -6.79 -30.41 -63.15
C THR A 510 -6.98 -31.95 -63.29
N VAL A 511 -7.87 -32.52 -62.46
CA VAL A 511 -8.95 -33.52 -62.75
C VAL A 511 -8.64 -34.80 -63.53
N GLY A 512 -8.88 -35.96 -62.91
CA GLY A 512 -9.89 -36.96 -63.33
C GLY A 512 -9.15 -38.27 -63.68
N ASP A 513 -9.65 -39.49 -63.59
CA ASP A 513 -10.95 -40.09 -63.29
C ASP A 513 -10.66 -41.56 -62.90
N ASN A 514 -11.63 -42.17 -62.18
CA ASN A 514 -12.07 -43.58 -62.20
C ASN A 514 -11.06 -44.75 -62.34
N ASP A 515 -11.19 -45.76 -61.47
CA ASP A 515 -12.00 -46.93 -61.80
C ASP A 515 -12.13 -47.89 -60.60
N GLU A 516 -13.37 -48.35 -60.43
CA GLU A 516 -13.78 -49.54 -59.68
C GLU A 516 -13.16 -50.80 -60.32
N GLU A 517 -12.86 -51.82 -59.52
CA GLU A 517 -13.56 -53.12 -59.62
C GLU A 517 -13.00 -54.13 -58.61
N ASP A 518 -13.95 -54.93 -58.14
CA ASP A 518 -13.87 -56.01 -57.18
C ASP A 518 -12.96 -57.18 -57.60
N ASN A 519 -12.46 -57.92 -56.61
CA ASN A 519 -12.82 -59.32 -56.32
C ASN A 519 -11.66 -60.18 -55.80
N ASP A 520 -12.01 -60.93 -54.76
CA ASP A 520 -11.60 -62.31 -54.46
C ASP A 520 -10.10 -62.70 -54.46
N MET A 521 -9.57 -63.00 -53.27
CA MET A 521 -9.60 -64.40 -52.79
C MET A 521 -8.96 -64.53 -51.41
N ASN A 522 -9.72 -65.14 -50.51
CA ASN A 522 -9.24 -65.80 -49.30
C ASN A 522 -8.37 -67.00 -49.68
N GLU A 523 -7.13 -67.04 -49.17
CA GLU A 523 -6.48 -68.26 -48.66
C GLU A 523 -5.06 -67.92 -48.23
N VAL A 524 -4.78 -67.79 -46.93
CA VAL A 524 -3.50 -68.26 -46.34
C VAL A 524 -3.72 -68.63 -44.87
N ALA A 525 -3.73 -69.94 -44.65
CA ALA A 525 -3.10 -70.68 -43.57
C ALA A 525 -2.97 -70.04 -42.17
N ASP A 526 -3.71 -70.67 -41.27
CA ASP A 526 -3.43 -70.83 -39.84
C ASP A 526 -1.96 -71.18 -39.60
N GLN A 527 -1.19 -70.20 -39.12
CA GLN A 527 0.09 -70.41 -38.46
C GLN A 527 0.09 -69.58 -37.19
N THR A 528 -0.12 -70.26 -36.06
CA THR A 528 0.21 -69.81 -34.71
C THR A 528 1.63 -69.23 -34.68
N LYS A 529 1.75 -67.92 -34.86
CA LYS A 529 3.01 -67.19 -34.70
C LYS A 529 3.25 -67.00 -33.21
N ASN A 530 4.13 -67.84 -32.68
CA ASN A 530 4.85 -67.64 -31.44
C ASN A 530 5.15 -66.15 -31.20
N ASP A 531 4.53 -65.59 -30.16
CA ASP A 531 4.88 -64.31 -29.53
C ASP A 531 6.33 -64.41 -29.03
N LYS A 532 7.31 -64.26 -29.93
CA LYS A 532 8.69 -64.09 -29.48
C LYS A 532 8.81 -62.69 -28.89
N PRO A 533 9.28 -62.56 -27.64
CA PRO A 533 9.53 -61.26 -27.03
C PRO A 533 10.49 -60.46 -27.90
N VAL A 534 10.39 -59.13 -27.83
CA VAL A 534 11.33 -58.21 -28.48
C VAL A 534 12.75 -58.71 -28.23
N PRO A 535 13.58 -58.91 -29.28
CA PRO A 535 14.92 -59.49 -29.10
C PRO A 535 15.70 -58.72 -28.04
N PRO A 536 16.42 -59.38 -27.12
CA PRO A 536 17.21 -58.71 -26.07
C PRO A 536 18.18 -57.67 -26.66
N GLU A 537 18.70 -57.92 -27.86
CA GLU A 537 19.54 -57.00 -28.64
C GLU A 537 18.83 -55.69 -28.98
N THR A 538 17.53 -55.73 -29.27
CA THR A 538 16.73 -54.52 -29.54
C THR A 538 16.55 -53.70 -28.26
N VAL A 539 16.38 -54.36 -27.10
CA VAL A 539 16.28 -53.68 -25.80
C VAL A 539 17.61 -53.03 -25.41
N ALA A 540 18.73 -53.72 -25.65
CA ALA A 540 20.07 -53.17 -25.46
C ALA A 540 20.32 -51.96 -26.37
N ALA A 541 19.87 -52.02 -27.64
CA ALA A 541 19.97 -50.90 -28.58
C ALA A 541 19.13 -49.69 -28.11
N ILE A 542 17.91 -49.90 -27.61
CA ILE A 542 17.08 -48.84 -27.03
C ILE A 542 17.79 -48.20 -25.84
N PHE A 543 18.32 -49.02 -24.91
CA PHE A 543 19.03 -48.51 -23.74
C PHE A 543 20.28 -47.70 -24.12
N HIS A 544 21.04 -48.19 -25.10
CA HIS A 544 22.20 -47.47 -25.62
C HIS A 544 21.80 -46.12 -26.21
N SER A 545 20.81 -46.07 -27.12
CA SER A 545 20.33 -44.83 -27.72
C SER A 545 19.74 -43.83 -26.71
N LEU A 546 19.14 -44.31 -25.61
CA LEU A 546 18.68 -43.44 -24.52
C LEU A 546 19.87 -42.88 -23.69
N THR A 547 20.94 -43.65 -23.52
CA THR A 547 22.14 -43.25 -22.75
C THR A 547 22.99 -42.22 -23.51
N ILE A 548 23.06 -42.31 -24.84
CA ILE A 548 23.79 -41.35 -25.69
C ILE A 548 22.88 -40.30 -26.35
N HIS A 549 21.66 -40.14 -25.87
CA HIS A 549 20.67 -39.25 -26.47
C HIS A 549 21.14 -37.78 -26.49
N THR A 550 20.85 -37.05 -27.57
CA THR A 550 21.31 -35.66 -27.77
C THR A 550 20.78 -34.68 -26.71
N LYS A 551 19.60 -34.95 -26.15
CA LYS A 551 19.07 -34.20 -24.99
C LYS A 551 19.74 -34.66 -23.68
N VAL A 552 20.51 -33.76 -23.07
CA VAL A 552 21.26 -33.97 -21.81
C VAL A 552 20.38 -34.49 -20.66
N SER A 553 19.12 -34.05 -20.58
CA SER A 553 18.17 -34.51 -19.55
C SER A 553 17.83 -36.00 -19.68
N VAL A 554 17.76 -36.51 -20.91
CA VAL A 554 17.48 -37.92 -21.20
C VAL A 554 18.74 -38.76 -20.95
N SER A 555 19.88 -38.39 -21.53
CA SER A 555 21.13 -39.14 -21.36
C SER A 555 21.58 -39.23 -19.90
N ARG A 556 21.50 -38.13 -19.12
CA ARG A 556 21.82 -38.13 -17.68
C ARG A 556 20.87 -38.99 -16.83
N LYS A 557 19.60 -39.12 -17.25
CA LYS A 557 18.60 -39.96 -16.56
C LYS A 557 18.90 -41.45 -16.79
N TRP A 558 19.32 -41.82 -17.99
CA TRP A 558 19.58 -43.22 -18.36
C TRP A 558 21.01 -43.68 -18.06
N SER A 559 21.98 -42.77 -17.95
CA SER A 559 23.36 -43.11 -17.54
C SER A 559 23.48 -43.68 -16.12
N LYS A 560 22.46 -43.47 -15.29
CA LYS A 560 22.37 -44.01 -13.92
C LYS A 560 21.52 -45.28 -13.82
N ARG A 561 21.00 -45.79 -14.93
CA ARG A 561 20.11 -46.96 -14.98
C ARG A 561 20.81 -48.13 -15.66
N THR A 562 20.18 -49.29 -15.63
CA THR A 562 20.64 -50.50 -16.30
C THR A 562 19.64 -50.96 -17.37
N VAL A 563 20.06 -51.88 -18.24
CA VAL A 563 19.16 -52.55 -19.19
C VAL A 563 18.00 -53.26 -18.47
N SER A 564 18.25 -53.80 -17.27
CA SER A 564 17.21 -54.44 -16.43
C SER A 564 16.14 -53.44 -15.98
N ASP A 565 16.53 -52.20 -15.67
CA ASP A 565 15.58 -51.14 -15.31
C ASP A 565 14.71 -50.73 -16.50
N LEU A 566 15.28 -50.71 -17.71
CA LEU A 566 14.51 -50.43 -18.92
C LEU A 566 13.47 -51.52 -19.18
N ILE A 567 13.83 -52.80 -19.02
CA ILE A 567 12.88 -53.92 -19.18
C ILE A 567 11.71 -53.76 -18.21
N LYS A 568 11.98 -53.51 -16.92
CA LYS A 568 10.93 -53.26 -15.91
C LYS A 568 10.00 -52.10 -16.27
N ILE A 569 10.54 -51.05 -16.87
CA ILE A 569 9.75 -49.89 -17.30
C ILE A 569 8.88 -50.23 -18.50
N LEU A 570 9.42 -50.95 -19.48
CA LEU A 570 8.68 -51.36 -20.69
C LEU A 570 7.58 -52.38 -20.39
N ASP A 571 7.74 -53.17 -19.32
CA ASP A 571 6.75 -54.14 -18.85
C ASP A 571 5.59 -53.51 -18.05
N ASP A 572 5.77 -52.29 -17.52
CA ASP A 572 4.75 -51.57 -16.73
C ASP A 572 4.23 -50.31 -17.45
N THR A 573 2.95 -50.33 -17.85
CA THR A 573 2.31 -49.21 -18.57
C THR A 573 2.33 -47.90 -17.79
N SER A 574 2.22 -47.95 -16.46
CA SER A 574 2.25 -46.77 -15.60
C SER A 574 3.64 -46.12 -15.61
N LEU A 575 4.71 -46.93 -15.75
CA LEU A 575 6.08 -46.46 -15.86
C LEU A 575 6.41 -45.97 -17.28
N VAL A 576 5.90 -46.65 -18.33
CA VAL A 576 6.02 -46.14 -19.72
C VAL A 576 5.37 -44.75 -19.86
N ARG A 577 4.20 -44.53 -19.24
CA ARG A 577 3.54 -43.20 -19.24
C ARG A 577 4.35 -42.09 -18.58
N LYS A 578 5.28 -42.44 -17.67
CA LYS A 578 6.20 -41.50 -17.02
C LYS A 578 7.42 -41.16 -17.89
N MET A 579 7.61 -41.83 -19.02
CA MET A 579 8.66 -41.48 -19.98
C MET A 579 8.31 -40.18 -20.73
N GLN A 580 9.33 -39.42 -21.11
CA GLN A 580 9.21 -38.22 -21.93
C GLN A 580 8.93 -38.57 -23.39
N HIS A 581 8.41 -37.61 -24.16
CA HIS A 581 8.05 -37.83 -25.57
C HIS A 581 9.24 -38.27 -26.42
N ASP A 582 10.43 -37.73 -26.14
CA ASP A 582 11.68 -38.09 -26.81
C ASP A 582 12.10 -39.53 -26.50
N GLU A 583 11.98 -39.95 -25.24
CA GLU A 583 12.30 -41.31 -24.80
C GLU A 583 11.40 -42.35 -25.50
N LEU A 584 10.10 -42.05 -25.59
CA LEU A 584 9.14 -42.92 -26.29
C LEU A 584 9.37 -42.95 -27.80
N ASN A 585 9.83 -41.85 -28.40
CA ASN A 585 10.16 -41.81 -29.82
C ASN A 585 11.36 -42.71 -30.15
N VAL A 586 12.36 -42.79 -29.28
CA VAL A 586 13.50 -43.72 -29.42
C VAL A 586 13.00 -45.16 -29.41
N VAL A 587 12.14 -45.52 -28.46
CA VAL A 587 11.53 -46.86 -28.38
C VAL A 587 10.72 -47.17 -29.65
N ILE A 588 9.89 -46.25 -30.12
CA ILE A 588 9.09 -46.41 -31.35
C ILE A 588 9.98 -46.57 -32.57
N GLN A 589 11.07 -45.81 -32.68
CA GLN A 589 11.95 -45.88 -33.85
C GLN A 589 12.70 -47.21 -33.92
N LEU A 590 13.21 -47.70 -32.80
CA LEU A 590 14.01 -48.93 -32.74
C LEU A 590 13.17 -50.21 -32.74
N THR A 591 11.85 -50.09 -32.51
CA THR A 591 10.92 -51.23 -32.58
C THR A 591 10.10 -51.29 -33.88
N LYS A 592 10.41 -50.47 -34.89
CA LYS A 592 9.68 -50.43 -36.19
C LYS A 592 9.52 -51.80 -36.85
N THR A 593 10.56 -52.64 -36.81
CA THR A 593 10.51 -53.98 -37.40
C THR A 593 9.53 -54.90 -36.66
N GLN A 594 9.43 -54.76 -35.34
CA GLN A 594 8.46 -55.52 -34.53
C GLN A 594 7.04 -54.96 -34.70
N GLN A 595 6.90 -53.63 -34.83
CA GLN A 595 5.65 -52.96 -35.15
C GLN A 595 5.06 -53.46 -36.48
N LEU A 596 5.88 -53.59 -37.53
CA LEU A 596 5.47 -54.14 -38.83
C LEU A 596 5.03 -55.61 -38.71
N LYS A 597 5.76 -56.43 -37.95
CA LYS A 597 5.39 -57.84 -37.72
C LYS A 597 4.06 -58.00 -36.99
N LEU A 598 3.71 -57.05 -36.11
CA LEU A 598 2.46 -57.03 -35.33
C LEU A 598 1.33 -56.24 -36.01
N GLY A 599 1.56 -55.66 -37.20
CA GLY A 599 0.57 -54.82 -37.88
C GLY A 599 0.25 -53.49 -37.17
N ILE A 600 1.12 -53.03 -36.27
CA ILE A 600 0.93 -51.80 -35.48
C ILE A 600 1.66 -50.65 -36.16
N LYS A 601 0.97 -49.53 -36.45
CA LYS A 601 1.61 -48.33 -37.01
C LYS A 601 1.52 -47.17 -36.02
N ILE A 602 2.64 -46.87 -35.34
CA ILE A 602 2.70 -45.77 -34.36
C ILE A 602 3.31 -44.53 -35.02
N LYS A 603 2.55 -43.42 -35.07
CA LYS A 603 3.09 -42.13 -35.53
C LYS A 603 3.87 -41.46 -34.41
N GLN A 604 5.06 -40.92 -34.68
CA GLN A 604 5.82 -40.15 -33.67
C GLN A 604 5.07 -38.89 -33.17
N THR A 605 4.04 -38.44 -33.89
CA THR A 605 3.19 -37.30 -33.54
C THR A 605 2.03 -37.64 -32.60
N CYS A 606 1.76 -38.92 -32.31
CA CYS A 606 0.66 -39.29 -31.41
C CYS A 606 0.93 -38.87 -29.96
N CYS A 607 -0.13 -38.77 -29.15
CA CYS A 607 0.03 -38.30 -27.77
C CYS A 607 0.76 -39.34 -26.91
N ARG A 608 1.31 -38.90 -25.77
CA ARG A 608 2.14 -39.73 -24.90
C ARG A 608 1.43 -41.01 -24.43
N ASP A 609 0.14 -40.91 -24.13
CA ASP A 609 -0.65 -42.04 -23.63
C ASP A 609 -0.89 -43.09 -24.72
N GLU A 610 -1.16 -42.65 -25.95
CA GLU A 610 -1.26 -43.55 -27.11
C GLU A 610 0.07 -44.28 -27.34
N LYS A 611 1.20 -43.56 -27.32
CA LYS A 611 2.54 -44.18 -27.46
C LYS A 611 2.78 -45.25 -26.41
N ALA A 612 2.47 -44.96 -25.15
CA ALA A 612 2.69 -45.89 -24.05
C ALA A 612 1.87 -47.18 -24.20
N ILE A 613 0.61 -47.06 -24.62
CA ILE A 613 -0.28 -48.21 -24.87
C ILE A 613 0.26 -49.06 -26.03
N PHE A 614 0.67 -48.43 -27.13
CA PHE A 614 1.17 -49.16 -28.28
C PHE A 614 2.54 -49.79 -28.05
N ILE A 615 3.45 -49.14 -27.33
CA ILE A 615 4.74 -49.71 -26.94
C ILE A 615 4.50 -50.98 -26.12
N ARG A 616 3.57 -50.97 -25.16
CA ARG A 616 3.26 -52.18 -24.36
C ARG A 616 2.83 -53.37 -25.22
N ARG A 617 2.04 -53.13 -26.27
CA ARG A 617 1.63 -54.16 -27.23
C ARG A 617 2.82 -54.74 -28.01
N VAL A 618 3.81 -53.92 -28.33
CA VAL A 618 5.03 -54.36 -29.00
C VAL A 618 5.89 -55.27 -28.11
N PHE A 619 5.85 -55.08 -26.79
CA PHE A 619 6.60 -55.87 -25.80
C PHE A 619 5.82 -57.06 -25.20
N GLY A 620 4.58 -57.33 -25.64
CA GLY A 620 3.90 -58.62 -25.39
C GLY A 620 3.12 -58.76 -24.08
N SER A 621 2.69 -57.68 -23.43
CA SER A 621 1.90 -57.76 -22.20
C SER A 621 0.42 -58.11 -22.47
N LYS A 622 -0.04 -59.29 -22.03
CA LYS A 622 -1.34 -59.94 -22.37
C LYS A 622 -2.60 -59.43 -21.64
N GLN A 623 -2.71 -58.14 -21.30
CA GLN A 623 -3.97 -57.62 -20.73
C GLN A 623 -4.60 -56.57 -21.64
N ASP A 624 -5.54 -57.02 -22.46
CA ASP A 624 -6.50 -56.19 -23.19
C ASP A 624 -7.62 -55.73 -22.23
N GLU A 625 -7.41 -54.63 -21.53
CA GLU A 625 -8.55 -53.78 -21.18
C GLU A 625 -8.95 -53.02 -22.44
N ILE A 626 -9.94 -53.54 -23.16
CA ILE A 626 -10.62 -52.86 -24.25
C ILE A 626 -11.31 -51.64 -23.64
N PHE A 627 -10.65 -50.48 -23.68
CA PHE A 627 -11.30 -49.21 -23.40
C PHE A 627 -12.28 -48.91 -24.54
N GLU A 628 -13.58 -49.09 -24.28
CA GLU A 628 -14.63 -48.51 -25.09
C GLU A 628 -14.30 -47.03 -25.32
N LYS A 629 -14.15 -46.64 -26.59
CA LYS A 629 -14.13 -45.22 -26.97
C LYS A 629 -15.44 -44.63 -26.46
N LYS A 630 -15.39 -43.91 -25.34
CA LYS A 630 -16.46 -42.98 -24.96
C LYS A 630 -16.72 -42.11 -26.18
N VAL A 631 -17.84 -42.35 -26.85
CA VAL A 631 -18.38 -41.45 -27.86
C VAL A 631 -18.41 -40.09 -27.19
N LYS A 632 -17.60 -39.14 -27.66
CA LYS A 632 -17.59 -37.79 -27.11
C LYS A 632 -19.00 -37.24 -27.31
N GLU A 633 -19.77 -37.12 -26.22
CA GLU A 633 -20.99 -36.33 -26.24
C GLU A 633 -20.68 -35.00 -26.92
N LEU A 634 -21.44 -34.71 -27.98
CA LEU A 634 -21.36 -33.43 -28.66
C LEU A 634 -21.64 -32.34 -27.62
N MET A 635 -20.64 -31.52 -27.31
CA MET A 635 -20.83 -30.40 -26.40
C MET A 635 -21.96 -29.51 -26.95
N PRO A 636 -22.93 -29.11 -26.12
CA PRO A 636 -23.94 -28.14 -26.51
C PRO A 636 -23.32 -26.92 -27.19
N LEU A 637 -23.94 -26.42 -28.27
CA LEU A 637 -23.45 -25.28 -29.03
C LEU A 637 -23.14 -24.06 -28.13
N LYS A 638 -23.93 -23.87 -27.08
CA LYS A 638 -23.72 -22.85 -26.04
C LYS A 638 -22.37 -22.97 -25.33
N LEU A 639 -21.92 -24.19 -25.02
CA LEU A 639 -20.63 -24.45 -24.39
C LEU A 639 -19.48 -24.24 -25.38
N ILE A 640 -19.65 -24.66 -26.64
CA ILE A 640 -18.67 -24.41 -27.71
C ILE A 640 -18.51 -22.91 -27.95
N ALA A 641 -19.61 -22.19 -28.12
CA ALA A 641 -19.60 -20.74 -28.31
C ALA A 641 -18.98 -20.02 -27.10
N SER A 642 -19.34 -20.41 -25.87
CA SER A 642 -18.72 -19.85 -24.66
C SER A 642 -17.22 -20.13 -24.61
N LYS A 643 -16.77 -21.33 -24.99
CA LYS A 643 -15.34 -21.69 -25.04
C LYS A 643 -14.60 -20.87 -26.08
N VAL A 644 -15.15 -20.72 -27.28
CA VAL A 644 -14.58 -19.87 -28.34
C VAL A 644 -14.48 -18.42 -27.89
N VAL A 645 -15.56 -17.86 -27.33
CA VAL A 645 -15.56 -16.49 -26.81
C VAL A 645 -14.53 -16.33 -25.68
N ARG A 646 -14.43 -17.27 -24.74
CA ARG A 646 -13.39 -17.26 -23.69
C ARG A 646 -11.98 -17.28 -24.29
N THR A 647 -11.73 -18.12 -25.30
CA THR A 647 -10.43 -18.20 -25.98
C THR A 647 -10.11 -16.95 -26.80
N CYS A 648 -11.11 -16.28 -27.36
CA CYS A 648 -10.93 -15.00 -28.05
C CYS A 648 -10.65 -13.86 -27.05
N LEU A 649 -11.43 -13.79 -25.97
CA LEU A 649 -11.31 -12.74 -24.95
C LEU A 649 -10.07 -12.91 -24.06
N SER A 650 -9.53 -14.12 -23.90
CA SER A 650 -8.27 -14.33 -23.17
C SER A 650 -7.08 -13.64 -23.84
N LYS A 651 -7.14 -13.42 -25.16
CA LYS A 651 -6.12 -12.69 -25.94
C LYS A 651 -6.23 -11.17 -25.81
N ILE A 652 -7.35 -10.64 -25.31
CA ILE A 652 -7.56 -9.20 -25.13
C ILE A 652 -7.05 -8.80 -23.73
N PRO A 653 -6.20 -7.77 -23.60
CA PRO A 653 -5.76 -7.27 -22.30
C PRO A 653 -6.94 -6.98 -21.37
N LYS A 654 -6.85 -7.38 -20.09
CA LYS A 654 -7.93 -7.21 -19.11
C LYS A 654 -8.39 -5.76 -19.02
N GLU A 655 -7.46 -4.81 -19.07
CA GLU A 655 -7.76 -3.37 -19.05
C GLU A 655 -8.75 -2.95 -20.14
N ARG A 656 -8.59 -3.46 -21.38
CA ARG A 656 -9.54 -3.15 -22.46
C ARG A 656 -10.93 -3.71 -22.18
N LEU A 657 -10.99 -4.89 -21.58
CA LEU A 657 -12.25 -5.49 -21.17
C LEU A 657 -12.91 -4.68 -20.04
N ASN A 658 -12.11 -4.18 -19.07
CA ASN A 658 -12.60 -3.28 -18.03
C ASN A 658 -13.20 -2.02 -18.64
N ASN A 659 -12.52 -1.38 -19.61
CA ASN A 659 -13.01 -0.17 -20.28
C ASN A 659 -14.34 -0.44 -20.99
N THR A 660 -14.47 -1.55 -21.70
CA THR A 660 -15.72 -1.93 -22.39
C THR A 660 -16.86 -2.15 -21.40
N VAL A 661 -16.61 -2.90 -20.31
CA VAL A 661 -17.64 -3.14 -19.29
C VAL A 661 -18.04 -1.84 -18.59
N ALA A 662 -17.07 -0.99 -18.24
CA ALA A 662 -17.35 0.31 -17.64
C ALA A 662 -18.19 1.21 -18.57
N ALA A 663 -17.87 1.25 -19.87
CA ALA A 663 -18.64 1.97 -20.87
C ALA A 663 -20.07 1.43 -21.06
N MET A 664 -20.30 0.14 -20.86
CA MET A 664 -21.66 -0.44 -20.88
C MET A 664 -22.44 -0.12 -19.60
N MET A 665 -21.75 -0.01 -18.47
CA MET A 665 -22.36 0.26 -17.17
C MET A 665 -22.72 1.73 -16.94
N ILE A 666 -21.97 2.66 -17.55
CA ILE A 666 -22.05 4.08 -17.20
C ILE A 666 -23.43 4.68 -17.45
N ASP A 667 -24.11 4.33 -18.55
CA ASP A 667 -25.43 4.88 -18.88
C ASP A 667 -26.47 4.48 -17.83
N LYS A 668 -26.52 3.19 -17.48
CA LYS A 668 -27.41 2.68 -16.43
C LYS A 668 -27.11 3.32 -15.09
N ARG A 669 -25.82 3.38 -14.71
CA ARG A 669 -25.37 3.96 -13.45
C ARG A 669 -25.64 5.46 -13.36
N TYR A 670 -25.55 6.18 -14.47
CA TYR A 670 -25.90 7.58 -14.56
C TYR A 670 -27.40 7.82 -14.37
N CYS A 671 -28.26 6.99 -14.98
CA CYS A 671 -29.71 7.05 -14.74
C CYS A 671 -30.04 6.76 -13.26
N GLU A 672 -29.49 5.69 -12.68
CA GLU A 672 -29.64 5.37 -11.25
C GLU A 672 -29.20 6.53 -10.35
N TRP A 673 -28.04 7.11 -10.65
CA TRP A 673 -27.48 8.23 -9.90
C TRP A 673 -28.37 9.48 -9.97
N LYS A 674 -28.89 9.80 -11.16
CA LYS A 674 -29.81 10.92 -11.37
C LYS A 674 -31.16 10.69 -10.67
N GLU A 675 -31.72 9.48 -10.76
CA GLU A 675 -33.00 9.14 -10.12
C GLU A 675 -32.93 9.09 -8.60
N ALA A 676 -31.77 8.68 -8.05
CA ALA A 676 -31.51 8.65 -6.62
C ALA A 676 -31.32 10.05 -6.01
N SER A 677 -31.03 11.07 -6.83
CA SER A 677 -30.91 12.44 -6.35
C SER A 677 -32.25 12.95 -5.82
N ALA A 678 -32.25 13.45 -4.59
CA ALA A 678 -33.41 14.13 -4.03
C ALA A 678 -33.65 15.49 -4.68
N PHE A 679 -32.63 16.07 -5.33
CA PHE A 679 -32.74 17.32 -6.06
C PHE A 679 -33.40 17.11 -7.42
N LYS A 680 -34.73 17.19 -7.42
CA LYS A 680 -35.61 16.99 -8.59
C LYS A 680 -36.08 18.32 -9.16
N LEU A 681 -35.16 19.12 -9.69
CA LEU A 681 -35.55 20.34 -10.38
C LEU A 681 -35.19 20.32 -11.85
N ASP A 682 -36.23 20.52 -12.66
CA ASP A 682 -36.17 21.35 -13.86
C ASP A 682 -36.11 22.82 -13.38
N THR A 683 -34.98 23.29 -12.83
CA THR A 683 -34.85 24.72 -12.47
C THR A 683 -34.90 25.51 -13.77
N GLU A 684 -36.09 26.00 -14.15
CA GLU A 684 -36.23 27.02 -15.18
C GLU A 684 -35.77 28.34 -14.58
N ILE A 685 -34.46 28.54 -14.62
CA ILE A 685 -33.91 29.87 -14.42
C ILE A 685 -34.36 30.66 -15.64
N TYR A 686 -35.15 31.71 -15.41
CA TYR A 686 -35.68 32.59 -16.44
C TYR A 686 -34.57 32.93 -17.46
N ASN A 687 -34.82 32.71 -18.75
CA ASN A 687 -33.90 32.89 -19.89
C ASN A 687 -32.72 31.90 -20.08
N ILE A 688 -32.54 30.89 -19.23
CA ILE A 688 -31.35 30.00 -19.30
C ILE A 688 -31.70 28.57 -19.78
N GLY A 689 -32.95 28.14 -19.64
CA GLY A 689 -33.42 26.83 -20.08
C GLY A 689 -32.89 25.66 -19.24
N LYS A 690 -33.12 24.42 -19.71
CA LYS A 690 -32.73 23.21 -18.96
C LYS A 690 -31.21 23.04 -18.93
N THR A 691 -30.63 23.00 -17.72
CA THR A 691 -29.20 22.77 -17.50
C THR A 691 -28.91 21.29 -17.23
N ILE A 692 -27.84 20.75 -17.83
CA ILE A 692 -27.33 19.42 -17.49
C ILE A 692 -26.48 19.52 -16.23
N TRP A 693 -26.87 18.82 -15.17
CA TRP A 693 -26.15 18.80 -13.90
C TRP A 693 -24.92 17.90 -13.95
N PHE A 694 -23.76 18.46 -13.62
CA PHE A 694 -22.51 17.74 -13.36
C PHE A 694 -22.45 17.22 -11.92
N SER A 695 -23.06 17.91 -10.96
CA SER A 695 -23.13 17.48 -9.56
C SER A 695 -24.51 17.68 -8.94
N PHE A 696 -24.84 16.87 -7.93
CA PHE A 696 -26.06 17.02 -7.12
C PHE A 696 -25.71 17.31 -5.66
N PRO A 697 -26.55 18.05 -4.93
CA PRO A 697 -26.36 18.24 -3.50
C PRO A 697 -26.70 16.95 -2.75
N GLU A 698 -26.08 16.77 -1.60
CA GLU A 698 -26.45 15.71 -0.67
C GLU A 698 -27.82 16.02 -0.02
N PHE A 699 -28.62 15.00 0.26
CA PHE A 699 -29.82 15.13 1.07
C PHE A 699 -29.59 14.50 2.43
N ASP A 700 -29.74 15.31 3.48
CA ASP A 700 -29.65 14.84 4.84
C ASP A 700 -31.03 14.40 5.35
N GLU A 701 -31.19 13.09 5.55
CA GLU A 701 -32.43 12.49 6.05
C GLU A 701 -32.77 12.87 7.50
N GLU A 702 -31.79 13.19 8.35
CA GLU A 702 -32.02 13.54 9.75
C GLU A 702 -32.52 14.98 9.86
N LYS A 703 -31.89 15.88 9.10
CA LYS A 703 -32.20 17.32 9.05
C LYS A 703 -33.28 17.66 8.01
N GLN A 704 -33.72 16.67 7.22
CA GLN A 704 -34.72 16.79 6.13
C GLN A 704 -34.43 17.96 5.17
N LYS A 705 -33.16 18.14 4.78
CA LYS A 705 -32.74 19.27 3.93
C LYS A 705 -31.64 18.90 2.92
N MET A 706 -31.53 19.73 1.89
CA MET A 706 -30.38 19.70 0.98
C MET A 706 -29.14 20.30 1.65
N GLU A 707 -27.99 19.68 1.45
CA GLU A 707 -26.69 20.14 1.91
C GLU A 707 -25.70 20.26 0.74
N PRO A 708 -25.79 21.34 -0.05
CA PRO A 708 -24.80 21.66 -1.06
C PRO A 708 -23.40 21.83 -0.45
N LYS A 709 -22.43 21.10 -1.00
CA LYS A 709 -21.04 21.04 -0.56
C LYS A 709 -20.15 21.37 -1.77
N CYS A 710 -19.25 22.35 -1.63
CA CYS A 710 -18.40 22.78 -2.74
C CYS A 710 -16.98 23.18 -2.33
N LEU A 711 -16.09 23.28 -3.32
CA LEU A 711 -14.77 23.84 -3.13
C LEU A 711 -14.79 25.36 -3.17
N ASP A 712 -13.86 25.95 -2.43
CA ASP A 712 -13.67 27.39 -2.35
C ASP A 712 -13.21 28.01 -3.67
N ALA A 713 -13.90 29.07 -4.10
CA ALA A 713 -13.63 29.74 -5.37
C ALA A 713 -12.27 30.47 -5.39
N HIS A 714 -11.78 30.93 -4.24
CA HIS A 714 -10.48 31.61 -4.14
C HIS A 714 -9.35 30.61 -4.36
N HIS A 715 -9.41 29.46 -3.69
CA HIS A 715 -8.48 28.36 -3.90
C HIS A 715 -8.50 27.87 -5.36
N LEU A 716 -9.66 27.79 -5.99
CA LEU A 716 -9.75 27.43 -7.41
C LEU A 716 -9.07 28.47 -8.32
N LEU A 717 -9.29 29.77 -8.09
CA LEU A 717 -8.67 30.85 -8.86
C LEU A 717 -7.14 30.87 -8.70
N VAL A 718 -6.68 30.77 -7.46
CA VAL A 718 -5.26 30.82 -7.10
C VAL A 718 -4.51 29.60 -7.64
N ASN A 719 -5.09 28.40 -7.51
CA ASN A 719 -4.51 27.20 -8.12
C ASN A 719 -4.50 27.30 -9.65
N LEU A 720 -5.55 27.89 -10.25
CA LEU A 720 -5.60 28.10 -11.70
C LEU A 720 -4.50 29.05 -12.15
N ARG A 721 -4.27 30.16 -11.44
CA ARG A 721 -3.13 31.09 -11.68
C ARG A 721 -1.82 30.33 -11.77
N CYS A 722 -1.50 29.55 -10.74
CA CYS A 722 -0.28 28.74 -10.73
C CYS A 722 -0.22 27.79 -11.92
N LYS A 723 -1.35 27.16 -12.28
CA LYS A 723 -1.38 26.20 -13.38
C LYS A 723 -1.14 26.86 -14.73
N VAL A 724 -1.86 27.93 -15.05
CA VAL A 724 -1.76 28.59 -16.37
C VAL A 724 -0.39 29.23 -16.57
N CYS A 725 0.20 29.82 -15.54
CA CYS A 725 1.51 30.46 -15.64
C CYS A 725 2.67 29.45 -15.70
N LYS A 726 2.52 28.26 -15.08
CA LYS A 726 3.56 27.22 -15.07
C LYS A 726 3.53 26.33 -16.32
N ASP A 727 2.35 25.77 -16.61
CA ASP A 727 2.19 24.68 -17.57
C ASP A 727 1.20 25.01 -18.70
N GLY A 728 0.40 26.08 -18.54
CA GLY A 728 -0.77 26.32 -19.38
C GLY A 728 -1.91 25.33 -19.09
N VAL A 729 -2.99 25.47 -19.86
CA VAL A 729 -4.10 24.51 -19.89
C VAL A 729 -4.48 24.25 -21.35
N TRP A 730 -5.35 23.28 -21.61
CA TRP A 730 -5.67 22.89 -23.00
C TRP A 730 -6.17 24.06 -23.84
N GLY A 731 -5.48 24.31 -24.95
CA GLY A 731 -5.76 25.42 -25.87
C GLY A 731 -5.29 26.79 -25.39
N ILE A 732 -4.64 26.90 -24.22
CA ILE A 732 -4.25 28.15 -23.56
C ILE A 732 -2.77 28.07 -23.18
N ARG A 733 -1.94 28.86 -23.85
CA ARG A 733 -0.48 28.83 -23.66
C ARG A 733 -0.06 29.70 -22.48
N LYS A 734 0.91 29.23 -21.70
CA LYS A 734 1.51 30.02 -20.60
C LYS A 734 2.25 31.26 -21.11
N ASP A 735 2.79 31.18 -22.32
CA ASP A 735 3.63 32.20 -22.94
C ASP A 735 2.91 33.54 -23.06
N ALA A 736 1.58 33.54 -23.14
CA ALA A 736 0.78 34.77 -23.13
C ALA A 736 1.02 35.60 -21.85
N TRP A 737 1.00 34.97 -20.67
CA TRP A 737 1.24 35.68 -19.41
C TRP A 737 2.71 36.10 -19.27
N HIS A 738 3.64 35.31 -19.78
CA HIS A 738 5.07 35.63 -19.77
C HIS A 738 5.34 36.84 -20.68
N ALA A 739 4.80 36.85 -21.89
CA ALA A 739 4.92 37.94 -22.84
C ALA A 739 4.31 39.25 -22.33
N VAL A 740 3.17 39.19 -21.62
CA VAL A 740 2.61 40.38 -20.96
C VAL A 740 3.58 40.91 -19.90
N ALA A 741 4.12 40.04 -19.04
CA ALA A 741 5.08 40.42 -18.01
C ALA A 741 6.41 40.97 -18.57
N ASP A 742 6.83 40.46 -19.73
CA ASP A 742 7.99 40.97 -20.48
C ASP A 742 7.71 42.34 -21.11
N SER A 743 6.49 42.55 -21.60
CA SER A 743 6.11 43.78 -22.32
C SER A 743 5.91 44.99 -21.39
N ASP A 744 5.25 44.78 -20.23
CA ASP A 744 5.02 45.84 -19.24
C ASP A 744 4.93 45.27 -17.83
N ASN A 745 6.02 45.44 -17.08
CA ASN A 745 6.13 44.99 -15.69
C ASN A 745 5.20 45.75 -14.73
N ASN A 746 4.62 46.89 -15.15
CA ASN A 746 3.59 47.58 -14.39
C ASN A 746 2.23 46.90 -14.51
N ILE A 747 1.96 46.10 -15.55
CA ILE A 747 0.69 45.37 -15.67
C ILE A 747 0.74 44.14 -14.79
N ILE A 748 1.74 43.28 -14.99
CA ILE A 748 2.00 42.12 -14.12
C ILE A 748 3.49 41.82 -14.13
N SER A 749 4.05 41.52 -12.96
CA SER A 749 5.49 41.31 -12.85
C SER A 749 5.92 39.89 -13.15
N LYS A 750 7.17 39.73 -13.60
CA LYS A 750 7.79 38.41 -13.80
C LYS A 750 7.78 37.56 -12.53
N GLY A 751 7.97 38.17 -11.37
CA GLY A 751 7.90 37.46 -10.09
C GLY A 751 6.54 36.80 -9.83
N ILE A 752 5.44 37.44 -10.25
CA ILE A 752 4.09 36.87 -10.07
C ILE A 752 3.84 35.71 -11.04
N VAL A 753 4.35 35.79 -12.27
CA VAL A 753 4.05 34.85 -13.37
C VAL A 753 5.07 33.71 -13.46
N VAL A 754 6.35 34.03 -13.49
CA VAL A 754 7.45 33.09 -13.71
C VAL A 754 7.86 32.43 -12.40
N ASP A 755 8.17 33.25 -11.38
CA ASP A 755 8.62 32.75 -10.09
C ASP A 755 7.46 32.26 -9.21
N LEU A 756 6.22 32.59 -9.60
CA LEU A 756 5.00 32.29 -8.87
C LEU A 756 5.09 32.72 -7.40
N LEU A 757 5.61 33.93 -7.16
CA LEU A 757 5.69 34.52 -5.83
C LEU A 757 4.34 34.44 -5.12
N ASP A 758 4.39 34.00 -3.86
CA ASP A 758 3.22 33.80 -3.01
C ASP A 758 2.08 33.07 -3.75
N LYS A 759 2.27 31.75 -3.92
CA LYS A 759 1.36 30.87 -4.66
C LYS A 759 -0.06 30.88 -4.12
N GLN A 760 -0.27 31.28 -2.87
CA GLN A 760 -1.59 31.31 -2.24
C GLN A 760 -2.24 32.71 -2.29
N ASN A 761 -1.55 33.72 -2.83
CA ASN A 761 -2.04 35.10 -2.85
C ASN A 761 -3.20 35.33 -3.83
N ASN A 762 -4.34 35.72 -3.28
CA ASN A 762 -5.54 36.05 -4.05
C ASN A 762 -5.39 37.34 -4.87
N ALA A 763 -4.74 38.38 -4.34
CA ALA A 763 -4.58 39.64 -5.05
C ALA A 763 -3.74 39.45 -6.33
N PHE A 764 -2.70 38.61 -6.26
CA PHE A 764 -1.93 38.22 -7.44
C PHE A 764 -2.77 37.42 -8.43
N ALA A 765 -3.63 36.51 -7.96
CA ALA A 765 -4.53 35.79 -8.86
C ALA A 765 -5.51 36.73 -9.58
N LYS A 766 -6.11 37.71 -8.88
CA LYS A 766 -6.95 38.75 -9.49
C LYS A 766 -6.17 39.60 -10.50
N ARG A 767 -4.91 39.95 -10.20
CA ARG A 767 -4.00 40.66 -11.12
C ARG A 767 -3.74 39.85 -12.39
N THR A 768 -3.47 38.56 -12.27
CA THR A 768 -3.20 37.63 -13.39
C THR A 768 -4.37 37.50 -14.35
N PHE A 769 -5.60 37.64 -13.84
CA PHE A 769 -6.82 37.61 -14.65
C PHE A 769 -7.49 38.98 -14.72
N SER A 770 -6.71 40.07 -14.77
CA SER A 770 -7.21 41.44 -14.84
C SER A 770 -7.55 41.89 -16.26
N ASN A 771 -8.32 42.97 -16.39
CA ASN A 771 -8.65 43.55 -17.69
C ASN A 771 -7.41 44.09 -18.41
N GLU A 772 -6.45 44.64 -17.67
CA GLU A 772 -5.18 45.14 -18.20
C GLU A 772 -4.34 44.02 -18.81
N VAL A 773 -4.28 42.86 -18.14
CA VAL A 773 -3.61 41.67 -18.69
C VAL A 773 -4.33 41.16 -19.94
N GLU A 774 -5.66 41.09 -19.91
CA GLU A 774 -6.47 40.71 -21.07
C GLU A 774 -6.22 41.61 -22.29
N GLU A 775 -6.29 42.93 -22.11
CA GLU A 775 -6.07 43.90 -23.19
C GLU A 775 -4.66 43.81 -23.77
N GLN A 776 -3.65 43.62 -22.90
CA GLN A 776 -2.28 43.46 -23.35
C GLN A 776 -2.06 42.14 -24.09
N MET A 777 -2.70 41.04 -23.68
CA MET A 777 -2.69 39.79 -24.44
C MET A 777 -3.25 39.98 -25.85
N ARG A 778 -4.34 40.74 -26.01
CA ARG A 778 -4.91 41.02 -27.34
C ARG A 778 -3.94 41.82 -28.21
N LYS A 779 -3.25 42.81 -27.65
CA LYS A 779 -2.23 43.60 -28.37
C LYS A 779 -1.03 42.76 -28.82
N LEU A 780 -0.70 41.73 -28.05
CA LEU A 780 0.38 40.78 -28.33
C LEU A 780 -0.09 39.56 -29.15
N ASP A 781 -1.30 39.60 -29.73
CA ASP A 781 -1.90 38.54 -30.56
C ASP A 781 -2.15 37.18 -29.85
N PHE A 782 -2.32 37.21 -28.54
CA PHE A 782 -2.75 36.06 -27.73
C PHE A 782 -4.27 36.05 -27.53
N VAL A 783 -5.03 35.97 -28.62
CA VAL A 783 -6.51 36.15 -28.59
C VAL A 783 -7.23 35.06 -27.78
N SER A 784 -6.81 33.80 -27.89
CA SER A 784 -7.42 32.68 -27.16
C SER A 784 -7.20 32.80 -25.65
N GLU A 785 -5.98 33.15 -25.25
CA GLU A 785 -5.60 33.37 -23.85
C GLU A 785 -6.28 34.61 -23.28
N ALA A 786 -6.42 35.70 -24.05
CA ALA A 786 -7.21 36.86 -23.65
C ALA A 786 -8.68 36.51 -23.40
N ASN A 787 -9.31 35.75 -24.28
CA ASN A 787 -10.69 35.29 -24.09
C ASN A 787 -10.84 34.37 -22.87
N PHE A 788 -9.84 33.55 -22.59
CA PHE A 788 -9.80 32.73 -21.38
C PHE A 788 -9.64 33.59 -20.11
N CYS A 789 -8.74 34.58 -20.14
CA CYS A 789 -8.55 35.56 -19.07
C CYS A 789 -9.86 36.29 -18.74
N TYR A 790 -10.53 36.80 -19.77
CA TYR A 790 -11.87 37.40 -19.69
C TYR A 790 -12.88 36.48 -19.00
N MET A 791 -12.97 35.22 -19.44
CA MET A 791 -13.93 34.25 -18.91
C MET A 791 -13.67 33.92 -17.43
N ILE A 792 -12.41 33.73 -17.03
CA ILE A 792 -12.04 33.48 -15.63
C ILE A 792 -12.33 34.69 -14.76
N ARG A 793 -11.97 35.89 -15.22
CA ARG A 793 -12.30 37.15 -14.54
C ARG A 793 -13.80 37.27 -14.30
N ARG A 794 -14.61 37.07 -15.34
CA ARG A 794 -16.07 37.16 -15.25
C ARG A 794 -16.70 36.10 -14.36
N TRP A 795 -16.19 34.87 -14.38
CA TRP A 795 -16.61 33.81 -13.46
C TRP A 795 -16.33 34.22 -12.01
N TYR A 796 -15.12 34.73 -11.72
CA TYR A 796 -14.76 35.10 -10.36
C TYR A 796 -15.46 36.39 -9.88
N GLU A 797 -15.69 37.36 -10.76
CA GLU A 797 -16.58 38.52 -10.48
C GLU A 797 -18.00 38.06 -10.14
N ALA A 798 -18.52 37.03 -10.84
CA ALA A 798 -19.83 36.46 -10.54
C ALA A 798 -19.86 35.71 -9.20
N GLU A 799 -18.71 35.27 -8.68
CA GLU A 799 -18.58 34.70 -7.34
C GLU A 799 -18.55 35.81 -6.28
N ASP A 800 -17.66 36.82 -6.37
CA ASP A 800 -17.34 37.68 -5.21
C ASP A 800 -17.77 39.16 -5.36
N SER A 801 -17.92 39.67 -6.59
CA SER A 801 -18.21 41.09 -6.83
C SER A 801 -19.67 41.45 -6.53
N ALA A 802 -19.91 42.71 -6.15
CA ALA A 802 -21.24 43.26 -5.93
C ALA A 802 -21.87 43.81 -7.23
N GLY A 803 -23.18 44.05 -7.21
CA GLY A 803 -23.87 44.80 -8.28
C GLY A 803 -24.24 44.01 -9.53
N PHE A 804 -24.03 42.68 -9.55
CA PHE A 804 -24.50 41.81 -10.62
C PHE A 804 -25.85 41.18 -10.27
N SER A 805 -26.76 41.14 -11.24
CA SER A 805 -28.02 40.40 -11.14
C SER A 805 -27.75 38.89 -11.01
N ALA A 806 -28.71 38.14 -10.46
CA ALA A 806 -28.59 36.67 -10.38
C ALA A 806 -28.46 36.05 -11.79
N GLU A 807 -29.20 36.56 -12.77
CA GLU A 807 -29.13 36.13 -14.17
C GLU A 807 -27.72 36.33 -14.75
N ASP A 808 -27.14 37.53 -14.59
CA ASP A 808 -25.79 37.83 -15.06
C ASP A 808 -24.74 36.91 -14.44
N ARG A 809 -24.86 36.62 -13.14
CA ARG A 809 -23.95 35.71 -12.44
C ARG A 809 -24.02 34.32 -13.02
N ILE A 810 -25.23 33.81 -13.26
CA ILE A 810 -25.42 32.45 -13.79
C ILE A 810 -24.90 32.37 -15.23
N GLN A 811 -25.19 33.35 -16.09
CA GLN A 811 -24.67 33.38 -17.45
C GLN A 811 -23.13 33.36 -17.49
N ARG A 812 -22.47 34.15 -16.64
CA ARG A 812 -21.00 34.17 -16.50
C ARG A 812 -20.44 32.82 -16.06
N LYS A 813 -21.11 32.14 -15.12
CA LYS A 813 -20.71 30.81 -14.65
C LYS A 813 -20.92 29.74 -15.72
N LEU A 814 -22.02 29.79 -16.47
CA LEU A 814 -22.31 28.86 -17.55
C LEU A 814 -21.33 29.00 -18.73
N GLN A 815 -20.78 30.20 -18.98
CA GLN A 815 -19.74 30.38 -19.98
C GLN A 815 -18.50 29.53 -19.65
N LEU A 816 -18.02 29.56 -18.40
CA LEU A 816 -16.90 28.72 -17.97
C LEU A 816 -17.26 27.23 -17.99
N LYS A 817 -18.48 26.87 -17.55
CA LYS A 817 -18.96 25.48 -17.61
C LYS A 817 -18.94 24.93 -19.04
N ALA A 818 -19.43 25.70 -20.01
CA ALA A 818 -19.44 25.31 -21.42
C ALA A 818 -18.01 25.08 -21.95
N PHE A 819 -17.07 25.97 -21.61
CA PHE A 819 -15.65 25.79 -21.94
C PHE A 819 -15.07 24.50 -21.34
N LEU A 820 -15.35 24.23 -20.06
CA LEU A 820 -14.84 23.05 -19.37
C LEU A 820 -15.42 21.74 -19.91
N LEU A 821 -16.70 21.72 -20.29
CA LEU A 821 -17.40 20.53 -20.81
C LEU A 821 -17.21 20.29 -22.30
N LYS A 822 -16.81 21.29 -23.09
CA LYS A 822 -16.60 21.16 -24.54
C LYS A 822 -15.69 19.97 -24.88
N ASP A 823 -16.08 19.06 -25.77
CA ASP A 823 -15.22 17.91 -26.15
C ASP A 823 -14.83 16.96 -24.99
N VAL A 824 -15.58 16.97 -23.87
CA VAL A 824 -15.41 16.00 -22.77
C VAL A 824 -16.55 15.00 -22.79
N ASP A 825 -16.20 13.72 -22.89
CA ASP A 825 -17.15 12.62 -22.84
C ASP A 825 -16.87 11.73 -21.61
N PHE A 826 -17.80 11.76 -20.65
CA PHE A 826 -17.72 10.96 -19.42
C PHE A 826 -18.08 9.47 -19.65
N GLY A 827 -18.49 9.09 -20.86
CA GLY A 827 -18.65 7.69 -21.28
C GLY A 827 -17.35 7.01 -21.74
N ILE A 828 -16.25 7.77 -21.86
CA ILE A 828 -14.96 7.22 -22.31
C ILE A 828 -14.17 6.63 -21.13
N PHE A 829 -13.64 5.42 -21.32
CA PHE A 829 -12.80 4.71 -20.35
C PHE A 829 -11.42 4.34 -20.92
N PRO A 830 -10.33 4.36 -20.12
CA PRO A 830 -10.32 4.63 -18.68
C PRO A 830 -10.65 6.11 -18.38
N PRO A 831 -11.15 6.44 -17.18
CA PRO A 831 -11.42 7.83 -16.83
C PRO A 831 -10.13 8.64 -16.91
N PRO A 832 -10.21 9.97 -17.11
CA PRO A 832 -9.04 10.83 -17.10
C PRO A 832 -8.19 10.62 -15.83
N GLY A 833 -6.86 10.60 -16.00
CA GLY A 833 -5.92 10.34 -14.91
C GLY A 833 -5.82 11.46 -13.89
N MET A 834 -4.68 12.14 -13.87
CA MET A 834 -4.43 13.28 -12.97
C MET A 834 -4.94 14.61 -13.55
N TYR A 835 -5.07 14.69 -14.87
CA TYR A 835 -5.43 15.91 -15.57
C TYR A 835 -6.61 15.69 -16.53
N VAL A 836 -7.48 16.69 -16.61
CA VAL A 836 -8.56 16.81 -17.61
C VAL A 836 -8.31 18.10 -18.35
N LYS A 837 -8.05 18.05 -19.67
CA LYS A 837 -7.74 19.26 -20.46
C LYS A 837 -6.59 20.11 -19.88
N GLY A 838 -5.58 19.46 -19.32
CA GLY A 838 -4.48 20.13 -18.63
C GLY A 838 -4.83 20.67 -17.24
N PHE A 839 -6.10 20.72 -16.82
CA PHE A 839 -6.47 21.07 -15.44
C PHE A 839 -6.22 19.89 -14.51
N PRO A 840 -5.63 20.09 -13.31
CA PRO A 840 -5.64 19.08 -12.27
C PRO A 840 -7.07 18.61 -11.99
N LYS A 841 -7.28 17.31 -11.86
CA LYS A 841 -8.62 16.72 -11.72
C LYS A 841 -9.46 17.37 -10.62
N ILE A 842 -8.88 17.61 -9.45
CA ILE A 842 -9.58 18.24 -8.30
C ILE A 842 -10.05 19.64 -8.65
N MET A 843 -9.22 20.41 -9.36
CA MET A 843 -9.56 21.76 -9.81
C MET A 843 -10.67 21.73 -10.88
N TYR A 844 -10.55 20.85 -11.87
CA TYR A 844 -11.56 20.68 -12.93
C TYR A 844 -12.92 20.32 -12.34
N GLU A 845 -12.95 19.32 -11.43
CA GLU A 845 -14.15 18.92 -10.70
C GLU A 845 -14.71 20.06 -9.85
N GLY A 846 -13.82 20.77 -9.15
CA GLY A 846 -14.15 21.88 -8.28
C GLY A 846 -14.85 23.02 -8.99
N PHE A 847 -14.37 23.42 -10.18
CA PHE A 847 -15.03 24.46 -10.98
C PHE A 847 -16.46 24.05 -11.37
N LEU A 848 -16.63 22.86 -11.94
CA LEU A 848 -17.95 22.39 -12.39
C LEU A 848 -18.92 22.23 -11.22
N GLN A 849 -18.46 21.61 -10.13
CA GLN A 849 -19.25 21.47 -8.91
C GLN A 849 -19.63 22.82 -8.31
N ARG A 850 -18.70 23.78 -8.26
CA ARG A 850 -18.96 25.11 -7.71
C ARG A 850 -20.01 25.88 -8.51
N ILE A 851 -19.93 25.79 -9.84
CA ILE A 851 -20.90 26.39 -10.74
C ILE A 851 -22.28 25.78 -10.47
N ASP A 852 -22.39 24.45 -10.45
CA ASP A 852 -23.66 23.76 -10.20
C ASP A 852 -24.23 24.06 -8.82
N THR A 853 -23.39 24.00 -7.78
CA THR A 853 -23.78 24.31 -6.39
C THR A 853 -24.33 25.73 -6.28
N SER A 854 -23.70 26.71 -6.93
CA SER A 854 -24.19 28.07 -6.92
C SER A 854 -25.58 28.17 -7.55
N ILE A 855 -25.78 27.52 -8.71
CA ILE A 855 -27.07 27.52 -9.39
C ILE A 855 -28.14 26.79 -8.55
N GLN A 856 -27.79 25.69 -7.90
CA GLN A 856 -28.68 24.95 -7.02
C GLN A 856 -29.08 25.78 -5.79
N LEU A 857 -28.14 26.53 -5.23
CA LEU A 857 -28.42 27.41 -4.09
C LEU A 857 -29.40 28.54 -4.43
N TYR A 858 -29.40 29.02 -5.67
CA TYR A 858 -30.41 29.99 -6.14
C TYR A 858 -31.82 29.47 -5.93
N ASP A 859 -32.03 28.17 -6.15
CA ASP A 859 -33.33 27.53 -6.00
C ASP A 859 -33.64 27.13 -4.54
N ILE A 860 -32.63 26.63 -3.81
CA ILE A 860 -32.78 26.19 -2.42
C ILE A 860 -33.08 27.37 -1.47
N VAL A 861 -32.52 28.55 -1.73
CA VAL A 861 -32.71 29.74 -0.89
C VAL A 861 -34.00 30.49 -1.31
N LYS A 862 -35.12 30.19 -0.64
CA LYS A 862 -36.41 30.88 -0.82
C LYS A 862 -36.34 32.33 -0.30
N SER A 863 -36.19 33.33 -1.19
CA SER A 863 -36.62 34.74 -0.89
C SER A 863 -36.30 35.80 -1.96
N GLY A 864 -35.93 35.48 -3.20
CA GLY A 864 -35.54 36.55 -4.16
C GLY A 864 -34.36 37.43 -3.68
N SER A 865 -33.71 37.05 -2.58
CA SER A 865 -32.59 37.73 -1.94
C SER A 865 -31.25 37.18 -2.41
N TYR A 866 -31.25 36.36 -3.47
CA TYR A 866 -30.04 35.68 -3.93
C TYR A 866 -29.02 36.68 -4.48
N ASN A 867 -28.22 37.19 -3.56
CA ASN A 867 -27.12 38.10 -3.80
C ASN A 867 -25.80 37.43 -3.44
N GLN A 868 -25.76 36.09 -3.40
CA GLN A 868 -24.66 35.34 -2.79
C GLN A 868 -23.32 35.73 -3.41
N ARG A 869 -22.63 36.64 -2.72
CA ARG A 869 -21.18 36.74 -2.74
C ARG A 869 -20.63 35.39 -2.25
N ALA A 870 -19.51 34.98 -2.81
CA ALA A 870 -19.02 33.61 -2.78
C ALA A 870 -19.11 32.99 -1.37
N LEU A 871 -19.65 31.78 -1.26
CA LEU A 871 -19.25 30.90 -0.15
C LEU A 871 -17.73 30.79 -0.21
N SER A 872 -17.02 31.28 0.80
CA SER A 872 -15.58 31.45 0.73
C SER A 872 -14.90 31.09 2.04
N SER A 873 -13.78 30.38 1.94
CA SER A 873 -12.87 30.16 3.06
C SER A 873 -11.95 31.35 3.33
N LEU A 874 -11.97 32.42 2.51
CA LEU A 874 -11.17 33.64 2.74
C LEU A 874 -11.44 34.26 4.11
N VAL A 875 -12.64 34.03 4.65
CA VAL A 875 -12.97 34.50 6.00
C VAL A 875 -12.11 33.80 7.07
N ASN A 876 -11.73 32.54 6.82
CA ASN A 876 -10.78 31.84 7.69
C ASN A 876 -9.42 32.53 7.68
N GLU A 877 -8.95 33.06 6.53
CA GLU A 877 -7.66 33.77 6.46
C GLU A 877 -7.68 35.05 7.28
N THR A 878 -8.78 35.82 7.19
CA THR A 878 -8.97 37.02 8.01
C THR A 878 -8.96 36.66 9.50
N PHE A 879 -9.69 35.60 9.86
CA PHE A 879 -9.71 35.07 11.22
C PHE A 879 -8.33 34.63 11.72
N PHE A 880 -7.56 33.91 10.91
CA PHE A 880 -6.20 33.49 11.27
C PHE A 880 -5.24 34.69 11.39
N GLY A 881 -5.43 35.74 10.60
CA GLY A 881 -4.73 37.01 10.77
C GLY A 881 -4.96 37.61 12.16
N GLU A 882 -6.23 37.73 12.58
CA GLU A 882 -6.58 38.22 13.92
C GLU A 882 -6.04 37.31 15.04
N LEU A 883 -6.15 35.99 14.87
CA LEU A 883 -5.64 35.03 15.84
C LEU A 883 -4.10 35.11 15.97
N SER A 884 -3.39 35.38 14.88
CA SER A 884 -1.95 35.60 14.85
C SER A 884 -1.54 36.91 15.54
N GLU A 885 -2.33 37.98 15.37
CA GLU A 885 -2.09 39.27 16.04
C GLU A 885 -2.27 39.19 17.57
N LEU A 886 -3.20 38.36 18.04
CA LEU A 886 -3.44 38.11 19.47
C LEU A 886 -2.42 37.13 20.09
N GLU A 887 -1.59 36.49 19.28
CA GLU A 887 -0.60 35.53 19.75
C GLU A 887 0.54 36.27 20.50
N PRO A 888 0.76 36.00 21.80
CA PRO A 888 1.66 36.80 22.63
C PRO A 888 3.12 36.83 22.15
N THR A 889 3.59 35.76 21.48
CA THR A 889 4.98 35.69 21.01
C THR A 889 5.21 36.43 19.70
N LYS A 890 4.15 36.77 18.95
CA LYS A 890 4.18 37.37 17.61
C LYS A 890 5.03 36.58 16.60
N LEU A 891 5.29 35.30 16.88
CA LEU A 891 6.05 34.42 16.00
C LEU A 891 5.17 33.81 14.89
N GLY A 892 3.88 34.18 14.84
CA GLY A 892 2.91 33.71 13.86
C GLY A 892 2.48 32.24 14.03
N CYS A 893 2.98 31.55 15.06
CA CYS A 893 2.73 30.13 15.32
C CYS A 893 2.27 29.91 16.79
N PRO A 894 0.97 30.06 17.10
CA PRO A 894 0.47 29.83 18.45
C PRO A 894 0.74 28.41 18.93
N LYS A 895 1.16 28.25 20.19
CA LYS A 895 1.26 26.94 20.83
C LYS A 895 -0.14 26.32 20.95
N ALA A 896 -0.26 25.01 20.76
CA ALA A 896 -1.53 24.28 20.88
C ALA A 896 -2.27 24.56 22.20
N ILE A 897 -1.54 24.64 23.32
CA ILE A 897 -2.09 24.98 24.64
C ILE A 897 -2.70 26.39 24.73
N SER A 898 -2.25 27.31 23.87
CA SER A 898 -2.75 28.68 23.81
C SER A 898 -4.01 28.80 22.94
N ILE A 899 -4.28 27.84 22.06
CA ILE A 899 -5.39 27.91 21.10
C ILE A 899 -6.75 28.11 21.79
N PRO A 900 -7.15 27.35 22.83
CA PRO A 900 -8.44 27.56 23.48
C PRO A 900 -8.63 29.00 23.99
N ARG A 901 -7.59 29.57 24.62
CA ARG A 901 -7.61 30.96 25.10
C ARG A 901 -7.69 31.97 23.95
N LEU A 902 -6.91 31.76 22.88
CA LEU A 902 -6.94 32.64 21.71
C LEU A 902 -8.31 32.60 21.02
N MET A 903 -8.90 31.41 20.85
CA MET A 903 -10.24 31.24 20.30
C MET A 903 -11.30 31.98 21.14
N ALA A 904 -11.21 31.89 22.48
CA ALA A 904 -12.10 32.61 23.38
C ALA A 904 -12.01 34.13 23.18
N ASN A 905 -10.78 34.68 23.16
CA ASN A 905 -10.56 36.11 22.95
C ASN A 905 -11.10 36.61 21.59
N VAL A 906 -10.85 35.87 20.50
CA VAL A 906 -11.38 36.26 19.18
C VAL A 906 -12.90 36.20 19.17
N THR A 907 -13.50 35.18 19.79
CA THR A 907 -14.97 35.06 19.86
C THR A 907 -15.58 36.22 20.65
N GLU A 908 -14.98 36.59 21.77
CA GLU A 908 -15.38 37.76 22.57
C GLU A 908 -15.25 39.07 21.78
N MET A 909 -14.15 39.26 21.05
CA MET A 909 -13.99 40.41 20.16
C MET A 909 -15.07 40.47 19.06
N GLN A 910 -15.39 39.33 18.45
CA GLN A 910 -16.44 39.28 17.42
C GLN A 910 -17.83 39.54 18.03
N HIS A 911 -18.10 39.05 19.24
CA HIS A 911 -19.33 39.36 19.97
C HIS A 911 -19.51 40.88 20.18
N PHE A 912 -18.49 41.59 20.66
CA PHE A 912 -18.52 43.05 20.81
C PHE A 912 -18.69 43.80 19.49
N ARG A 913 -18.22 43.22 18.37
CA ARG A 913 -18.43 43.81 17.05
C ARG A 913 -19.85 43.59 16.56
N CYS A 914 -20.46 42.43 16.85
CA CYS A 914 -21.83 42.10 16.48
C CYS A 914 -22.89 42.94 17.21
N ASP A 915 -22.61 43.46 18.41
CA ASP A 915 -23.51 44.38 19.13
C ASP A 915 -22.88 45.78 19.29
N PRO A 916 -23.13 46.71 18.35
CA PRO A 916 -22.65 48.09 18.46
C PRO A 916 -23.20 48.85 19.68
N SER A 917 -24.32 48.41 20.26
CA SER A 917 -25.00 49.10 21.36
C SER A 917 -24.35 48.87 22.72
N GLU A 918 -23.59 47.77 22.87
CA GLU A 918 -22.81 47.47 24.08
C GLU A 918 -21.36 47.99 24.03
N ARG A 919 -20.99 48.74 22.98
CA ARG A 919 -19.63 49.30 22.87
C ARG A 919 -19.40 50.40 23.91
N ALA A 920 -18.56 50.13 24.91
CA ALA A 920 -18.15 51.12 25.91
C ALA A 920 -17.24 52.25 25.36
N PHE A 921 -16.82 52.18 24.10
CA PHE A 921 -15.96 53.17 23.45
C PHE A 921 -16.16 53.21 21.92
N ASN A 922 -16.09 54.41 21.34
CA ASN A 922 -16.20 54.62 19.89
C ASN A 922 -14.92 54.15 19.17
N ILE A 923 -15.06 53.24 18.21
CA ILE A 923 -13.98 52.88 17.29
C ILE A 923 -13.95 53.91 16.15
N ASN A 924 -12.93 54.76 16.11
CA ASN A 924 -12.68 55.64 14.97
C ASN A 924 -12.18 54.81 13.78
N THR A 925 -13.06 54.44 12.85
CA THR A 925 -12.65 53.90 11.55
C THR A 925 -12.09 55.02 10.69
N SER A 926 -10.79 55.00 10.40
CA SER A 926 -10.05 56.07 9.71
C SER A 926 -10.35 56.27 8.22
N ARG A 927 -11.52 55.85 7.72
CA ARG A 927 -11.86 55.95 6.30
C ARG A 927 -13.14 56.73 6.11
N ARG A 928 -13.04 57.83 5.34
CA ARG A 928 -14.17 58.62 4.84
C ARG A 928 -15.23 57.69 4.24
N PRO A 929 -16.53 57.97 4.44
CA PRO A 929 -17.60 57.19 3.83
C PRO A 929 -17.45 57.20 2.30
N VAL A 930 -17.42 56.01 1.70
CA VAL A 930 -17.20 55.78 0.26
C VAL A 930 -18.48 55.97 -0.56
N TYR A 931 -19.62 56.22 0.09
CA TYR A 931 -20.89 56.53 -0.56
C TYR A 931 -21.49 57.82 0.00
N PRO A 932 -22.28 58.57 -0.81
CA PRO A 932 -23.09 59.65 -0.27
C PRO A 932 -24.03 59.03 0.77
N GLN A 933 -23.98 59.53 2.00
CA GLN A 933 -25.06 59.29 2.94
C GLN A 933 -26.31 59.92 2.34
N HIS A 934 -27.18 59.12 1.73
CA HIS A 934 -28.56 59.54 1.57
C HIS A 934 -29.10 59.71 3.00
N SER A 935 -29.27 60.96 3.41
CA SER A 935 -30.04 61.32 4.59
C SER A 935 -31.36 60.57 4.47
N LEU A 936 -31.57 59.56 5.32
CA LEU A 936 -32.87 58.97 5.52
C LEU A 936 -33.78 60.16 5.85
N LEU A 937 -34.65 60.51 4.91
CA LEU A 937 -35.69 61.49 5.15
C LEU A 937 -36.47 60.99 6.37
N PRO A 938 -36.85 61.88 7.29
CA PRO A 938 -37.64 61.49 8.44
C PRO A 938 -38.95 60.88 7.92
N VAL A 939 -39.21 59.63 8.31
CA VAL A 939 -40.49 58.98 8.07
C VAL A 939 -41.52 59.70 8.92
N THR A 940 -42.19 60.69 8.33
CA THR A 940 -43.43 61.25 8.85
C THR A 940 -44.61 60.53 8.20
N ASP A 941 -45.52 60.12 9.07
CA ASP A 941 -46.89 59.66 8.85
C ASP A 941 -47.14 58.23 8.35
N LYS A 942 -47.43 57.38 9.36
CA LYS A 942 -48.66 56.59 9.52
C LYS A 942 -49.42 56.21 8.23
N THR A 943 -49.39 54.92 7.90
CA THR A 943 -50.62 54.19 7.61
C THR A 943 -50.44 52.70 7.90
N GLU A 944 -51.47 52.14 8.53
CA GLU A 944 -51.53 50.84 9.19
C GLU A 944 -51.44 49.67 8.21
N ILE A 945 -50.67 48.63 8.56
CA ILE A 945 -51.04 47.25 8.24
C ILE A 945 -50.88 46.42 9.52
N CYS A 946 -52.01 45.92 10.01
CA CYS A 946 -52.18 45.12 11.21
C CYS A 946 -51.33 43.83 11.21
N VAL A 947 -50.59 43.60 12.30
CA VAL A 947 -50.26 42.25 12.76
C VAL A 947 -50.83 42.10 14.16
N ALA A 948 -51.81 41.20 14.29
CA ALA A 948 -52.50 40.91 15.53
C ALA A 948 -51.54 40.32 16.57
N THR A 949 -51.49 40.96 17.73
CA THR A 949 -50.94 40.43 18.97
C THR A 949 -51.93 39.48 19.62
N TYR A 950 -51.43 38.39 20.20
CA TYR A 950 -52.08 37.73 21.33
C TYR A 950 -51.00 37.42 22.38
N THR A 951 -51.19 38.04 23.53
CA THR A 951 -50.37 37.98 24.73
C THR A 951 -50.93 36.96 25.72
N GLU A 952 -50.02 36.46 26.56
CA GLU A 952 -50.21 35.98 27.94
C GLU A 952 -50.88 34.62 28.21
N CYS A 953 -50.09 33.73 28.82
CA CYS A 953 -50.50 33.04 30.05
C CYS A 953 -49.26 32.75 30.92
N ASN A 954 -49.16 33.50 32.02
CA ASN A 954 -48.29 33.26 33.18
C ASN A 954 -48.67 31.95 33.88
N HIS A 955 -47.68 31.15 34.34
CA HIS A 955 -47.75 30.34 35.57
C HIS A 955 -46.32 30.13 36.15
N GLN A 956 -46.03 30.82 37.26
CA GLN A 956 -45.36 30.36 38.52
C GLN A 956 -44.51 29.07 38.48
N ILE A 957 -43.20 28.97 38.82
CA ILE A 957 -42.45 29.10 40.13
C ILE A 957 -41.15 28.21 39.96
N PRO A 958 -40.03 28.30 40.73
CA PRO A 958 -39.24 29.40 41.31
C PRO A 958 -37.72 29.38 40.94
N GLN A 959 -37.02 30.42 41.37
CA GLN A 959 -35.55 30.51 41.47
C GLN A 959 -34.93 29.42 42.38
N ILE A 960 -33.82 28.81 41.95
CA ILE A 960 -32.73 28.33 42.82
C ILE A 960 -31.38 28.64 42.14
N TYR A 961 -30.58 29.49 42.78
CA TYR A 961 -29.14 29.77 42.55
C TYR A 961 -28.26 28.57 43.05
N PRO A 962 -26.91 28.50 42.86
CA PRO A 962 -25.99 29.51 42.35
C PRO A 962 -24.91 29.02 41.35
N ARG A 963 -24.25 30.02 40.73
CA ARG A 963 -22.86 29.98 40.25
C ARG A 963 -21.93 29.38 41.31
N TYR A 964 -20.98 28.53 40.93
CA TYR A 964 -19.65 28.48 41.53
C TYR A 964 -18.63 27.81 40.58
N VAL A 965 -17.50 28.53 40.42
CA VAL A 965 -16.15 28.18 39.93
C VAL A 965 -16.01 27.76 38.46
#